data_AF-A0A6G2KB36-F1
#
_entry.id   AF-A0A6G2KB36-F1
#
_cell.length_a   1.000
_cell.length_b   1.000
_cell.length_c   1.000
_cell.angle_alpha   90.00
_cell.angle_beta   90.00
_cell.angle_gamma   90.00
#
_symmetry.space_group_name_H-M   'P 1'
#
loop_
_entity.id
_entity.type
_entity.pdbx_description
1 polymer ?
#
loop_
_entity_poly.entity_id
_entity_poly.type
_entity_poly.pdbx_seq_one_letter_code
_entity_poly.pdbx_strand_id
1 'polypeptide(L)'
;MPSMDRWDEDLFDEGSDDESGMPTRVKKIFSAIDSPQRLRILRTLNSKGPLSYSDLKKFAGFHPKSESGKFAYHLRSLDNPVLVLLDKNTKQYDITSLGKTAINLVKQIEEKSIRESGRMYVRTSHQAIEDFNSDKILQSLVREGHMPLDLAHRITEETKNRINRYRTSHLTGPLIRELVNAVLLEGGHEDYRSKMARLGIPVHDLQQMLTDVDSVMAGLEHIMLAAGQRVFVEYLLTNILPQDVADMYLAGGVHISNLALWPLAPDTVFLNLNDIIRESSVDTPSLVKTFNHILWEASSEVVIDGMADTDSAPQHMRDALIMMHAPQGAAHLSLYTPLKSKYIHDTLESYKAYVSSVDGCAAGLIVDVRGVDIAKYSDTLSDIIKSGGSITVTKQKMGRSGITEQSGARASAKMHSLAINLPRLAYESEGDEAFFRAKLTTRMEPIISALETRRKDIANITRGGLNPTLADNVVKQEKKSVNVIVNLVGMHEAMTHILGDSYPHNIQLKVLKTANSKAAKISSKTGFPIFISMIHGDGAARLVELDAKRYGKDKVYGTPNSGYQHGISIDIRKTLIPGQLGDIISNTEKTAAMLGGGMYTELLYDIDTPLSDIKHGLELLSGRVNFTVKPRHGSS
;
A
#
# COMPACT_ATOMS: atom_id res chain seq x y z
N MET A 1 29.51 91.15 -23.82
CA MET A 1 28.51 91.01 -22.74
C MET A 1 28.16 89.53 -22.60
N PRO A 2 28.02 88.97 -21.39
CA PRO A 2 29.08 88.90 -20.36
C PRO A 2 29.16 87.52 -19.62
N SER A 3 30.18 87.45 -18.75
CA SER A 3 30.39 86.62 -17.53
C SER A 3 30.63 85.11 -17.63
N MET A 4 31.81 84.66 -17.19
CA MET A 4 31.96 84.18 -15.80
C MET A 4 33.45 84.01 -15.39
N ASP A 5 33.81 84.76 -14.35
CA ASP A 5 34.81 84.51 -13.29
C ASP A 5 34.80 83.03 -12.80
N ARG A 6 35.75 82.39 -12.10
CA ARG A 6 37.05 82.67 -11.47
C ARG A 6 37.46 81.35 -10.72
N TRP A 7 38.76 81.07 -10.65
CA TRP A 7 39.54 80.52 -9.52
C TRP A 7 40.05 79.07 -9.51
N ASP A 8 41.35 79.04 -9.23
CA ASP A 8 42.28 77.97 -8.89
C ASP A 8 42.03 77.33 -7.52
N GLU A 9 42.78 76.23 -7.33
CA GLU A 9 43.32 75.66 -6.08
C GLU A 9 42.52 74.60 -5.31
N ASP A 10 43.16 73.42 -5.30
CA ASP A 10 43.28 72.44 -4.23
C ASP A 10 42.06 71.60 -3.83
N LEU A 11 42.17 70.29 -4.11
CA LEU A 11 42.28 69.26 -3.08
C LEU A 11 42.57 67.91 -3.76
N PHE A 12 43.85 67.69 -4.08
CA PHE A 12 44.41 66.34 -4.01
C PHE A 12 44.31 65.91 -2.55
N ASP A 13 43.34 65.05 -2.24
CA ASP A 13 43.39 64.26 -1.01
C ASP A 13 44.13 62.96 -1.34
N GLU A 14 45.41 62.93 -0.93
CA GLU A 14 46.17 61.71 -0.77
C GLU A 14 45.58 60.88 0.39
N GLY A 15 45.15 59.66 0.11
CA GLY A 15 44.87 58.64 1.13
C GLY A 15 43.86 57.62 0.62
N SER A 16 44.15 56.33 0.46
CA SER A 16 45.16 55.49 1.09
C SER A 16 45.31 54.21 0.26
N ASP A 17 46.52 53.65 0.26
CA ASP A 17 46.82 52.31 -0.22
C ASP A 17 45.85 51.28 0.39
N ASP A 18 45.02 50.64 -0.46
CA ASP A 18 44.53 49.30 -0.16
C ASP A 18 45.20 48.35 -1.15
N GLU A 19 46.33 47.82 -0.71
CA GLU A 19 47.25 46.88 -1.35
C GLU A 19 46.59 45.50 -1.56
N SER A 20 45.41 45.49 -2.17
CA SER A 20 44.73 44.27 -2.60
C SER A 20 43.97 44.55 -3.89
N GLY A 21 44.56 44.14 -5.02
CA GLY A 21 44.04 44.33 -6.39
C GLY A 21 42.68 43.67 -6.70
N MET A 22 41.90 43.30 -5.68
CA MET A 22 40.55 42.76 -5.84
C MET A 22 39.51 43.89 -5.81
N PRO A 23 38.64 44.02 -6.82
CA PRO A 23 37.57 45.02 -6.83
C PRO A 23 36.73 44.95 -5.55
N THR A 24 36.43 46.09 -4.94
CA THR A 24 35.68 46.20 -3.67
C THR A 24 34.36 45.44 -3.67
N ARG A 25 33.66 45.41 -4.83
CA ARG A 25 32.42 44.66 -5.02
C ARG A 25 32.63 43.14 -4.96
N VAL A 26 33.74 42.66 -5.51
CA VAL A 26 34.13 41.24 -5.51
C VAL A 26 34.60 40.81 -4.11
N LYS A 27 35.36 41.67 -3.40
CA LYS A 27 35.72 41.46 -1.99
C LYS A 27 34.47 41.20 -1.14
N LYS A 28 33.43 42.03 -1.26
CA LYS A 28 32.16 41.86 -0.53
C LYS A 28 31.47 40.53 -0.84
N ILE A 29 31.50 40.06 -2.09
CA ILE A 29 30.92 38.77 -2.48
C ILE A 29 31.67 37.63 -1.80
N PHE A 30 33.01 37.61 -1.88
CA PHE A 30 33.82 36.59 -1.21
C PHE A 30 33.65 36.62 0.31
N SER A 31 33.69 37.81 0.91
CA SER A 31 33.41 37.97 2.34
C SER A 31 32.00 37.54 2.71
N ALA A 32 31.01 37.60 1.81
CA ALA A 32 29.65 37.11 2.04
C ALA A 32 29.57 35.58 2.09
N ILE A 33 30.28 34.90 1.19
CA ILE A 33 30.26 33.43 1.05
C ILE A 33 31.26 32.70 1.94
N ASP A 34 32.22 33.40 2.57
CA ASP A 34 33.20 32.82 3.48
C ASP A 34 32.59 32.22 4.77
N SER A 35 31.36 32.62 5.13
CA SER A 35 30.67 32.03 6.29
C SER A 35 29.87 30.77 5.93
N PRO A 36 30.06 29.66 6.66
CA PRO A 36 29.24 28.45 6.51
C PRO A 36 27.74 28.71 6.71
N GLN A 37 27.38 29.62 7.62
CA GLN A 37 25.98 29.97 7.90
C GLN A 37 25.33 30.72 6.72
N ARG A 38 26.07 31.63 6.09
CA ARG A 38 25.60 32.38 4.91
C ARG A 38 25.47 31.48 3.69
N LEU A 39 26.43 30.57 3.47
CA LEU A 39 26.30 29.52 2.46
C LEU A 39 25.10 28.61 2.70
N ARG A 40 24.80 28.27 3.96
CA ARG A 40 23.61 27.46 4.30
C ARG A 40 22.31 28.19 3.97
N ILE A 41 22.23 29.49 4.24
CA ILE A 41 21.07 30.33 3.86
C ILE A 41 20.89 30.31 2.32
N LEU A 42 21.96 30.59 1.57
CA LEU A 42 21.95 30.58 0.11
C LEU A 42 21.54 29.22 -0.47
N ARG A 43 22.10 28.10 0.05
CA ARG A 43 21.72 26.73 -0.36
C ARG A 43 20.25 26.42 -0.03
N THR A 44 19.75 26.90 1.10
CA THR A 44 18.35 26.72 1.51
C THR A 44 17.41 27.41 0.51
N LEU A 45 17.66 28.67 0.17
CA LEU A 45 16.88 29.39 -0.84
C LEU A 45 16.97 28.74 -2.23
N ASN A 46 18.17 28.31 -2.63
CA ASN A 46 18.35 27.65 -3.93
C ASN A 46 17.61 26.30 -4.03
N SER A 47 17.47 25.58 -2.92
CA SER A 47 16.80 24.27 -2.90
C SER A 47 15.28 24.34 -2.66
N LYS A 48 14.82 25.31 -1.87
CA LYS A 48 13.41 25.41 -1.44
C LYS A 48 12.63 26.53 -2.12
N GLY A 49 13.31 27.38 -2.89
CA GLY A 49 12.71 28.58 -3.48
C GLY A 49 12.50 29.70 -2.45
N PRO A 50 11.62 30.67 -2.76
CA PRO A 50 11.36 31.83 -1.91
C PRO A 50 10.81 31.43 -0.53
N LEU A 51 11.35 32.03 0.55
CA LEU A 51 10.98 31.68 1.93
C LEU A 51 10.73 32.91 2.80
N SER A 52 9.76 32.81 3.71
CA SER A 52 9.54 33.83 4.75
C SER A 52 10.74 33.92 5.69
N TYR A 53 10.90 35.04 6.41
CA TYR A 53 11.97 35.21 7.39
C TYR A 53 12.00 34.06 8.44
N SER A 54 10.82 33.65 8.92
CA SER A 54 10.67 32.61 9.94
C SER A 54 11.05 31.22 9.39
N ASP A 55 10.59 30.90 8.18
CA ASP A 55 10.87 29.62 7.54
C ASP A 55 12.33 29.52 7.12
N LEU A 56 12.90 30.60 6.57
CA LEU A 56 14.30 30.64 6.21
C LEU A 56 15.19 30.51 7.43
N LYS A 57 14.87 31.18 8.55
CA LYS A 57 15.59 31.02 9.82
C LYS A 57 15.56 29.57 10.30
N LYS A 58 14.38 28.94 10.26
CA LYS A 58 14.17 27.54 10.67
C LYS A 58 14.94 26.56 9.78
N PHE A 59 14.79 26.66 8.46
CA PHE A 59 15.45 25.76 7.52
C PHE A 59 16.96 25.99 7.41
N ALA A 60 17.42 27.22 7.60
CA ALA A 60 18.84 27.52 7.74
C ALA A 60 19.40 27.18 9.14
N GLY A 61 18.62 26.51 10.00
CA GLY A 61 19.04 25.85 11.25
C GLY A 61 19.48 26.78 12.39
N PHE A 62 18.78 27.90 12.57
CA PHE A 62 18.96 28.80 13.71
C PHE A 62 17.83 28.61 14.75
N HIS A 63 18.15 28.04 15.91
CA HIS A 63 17.21 27.66 16.98
C HIS A 63 17.85 27.88 18.36
N PRO A 64 17.73 29.07 19.00
CA PRO A 64 16.49 29.58 19.63
C PRO A 64 16.10 31.05 19.25
N LYS A 65 15.13 31.67 19.96
CA LYS A 65 14.74 33.10 19.76
C LYS A 65 15.92 34.08 19.91
N SER A 66 16.90 33.76 20.75
CA SER A 66 18.13 34.54 20.97
C SER A 66 18.99 34.69 19.71
N GLU A 67 18.89 33.77 18.74
CA GLU A 67 19.68 33.81 17.50
C GLU A 67 19.05 34.66 16.39
N SER A 68 17.91 35.31 16.64
CA SER A 68 17.25 36.15 15.63
C SER A 68 18.13 37.32 15.17
N GLY A 69 18.88 37.95 16.08
CA GLY A 69 19.81 39.03 15.74
C GLY A 69 20.99 38.55 14.89
N LYS A 70 21.52 37.36 15.22
CA LYS A 70 22.60 36.70 14.46
C LYS A 70 22.16 36.32 13.06
N PHE A 71 20.95 35.76 12.91
CA PHE A 71 20.37 35.46 11.60
C PHE A 71 20.15 36.72 10.77
N ALA A 72 19.58 37.79 11.35
CA ALA A 72 19.40 39.07 10.67
C ALA A 72 20.71 39.70 10.20
N TYR A 73 21.80 39.50 10.95
CA TYR A 73 23.14 39.91 10.55
C TYR A 73 23.60 39.15 9.29
N HIS A 74 23.54 37.81 9.31
CA HIS A 74 23.92 37.01 8.14
C HIS A 74 23.09 37.34 6.89
N LEU A 75 21.79 37.57 7.07
CA LEU A 75 20.89 37.91 5.97
C LEU A 75 21.21 39.30 5.37
N ARG A 76 21.52 40.30 6.21
CA ARG A 76 21.99 41.62 5.75
C ARG A 76 23.31 41.54 4.98
N SER A 77 24.25 40.72 5.45
CA SER A 77 25.52 40.49 4.76
C SER A 77 25.39 39.74 3.43
N LEU A 78 24.25 39.10 3.17
CA LEU A 78 23.92 38.49 1.88
C LEU A 78 23.14 39.44 0.97
N ASP A 79 22.31 40.31 1.54
CA ASP A 79 21.57 41.37 0.85
C ASP A 79 22.50 42.45 0.26
N ASN A 80 23.61 42.78 0.93
CA ASN A 80 24.66 43.67 0.43
C ASN A 80 25.97 42.88 0.23
N PRO A 81 26.01 41.99 -0.79
CA PRO A 81 26.22 42.43 -2.18
C PRO A 81 25.18 41.90 -3.19
N VAL A 82 23.92 41.78 -2.79
CA VAL A 82 22.77 41.36 -3.63
C VAL A 82 22.82 39.88 -4.03
N LEU A 83 23.16 39.00 -3.08
CA LEU A 83 23.08 37.54 -3.25
C LEU A 83 21.68 37.00 -2.92
N VAL A 84 20.92 37.75 -2.12
CA VAL A 84 19.52 37.47 -1.74
C VAL A 84 18.72 38.76 -1.93
N LEU A 85 17.43 38.64 -2.26
CA LEU A 85 16.49 39.74 -2.35
C LEU A 85 15.24 39.46 -1.52
N LEU A 86 14.66 40.50 -0.91
CA LEU A 86 13.35 40.44 -0.28
C LEU A 86 12.30 40.98 -1.25
N ASP A 87 11.35 40.13 -1.63
CA ASP A 87 10.15 40.59 -2.32
C ASP A 87 9.23 41.31 -1.31
N LYS A 88 8.97 42.60 -1.58
CA LYS A 88 8.19 43.46 -0.69
C LYS A 88 6.69 43.10 -0.68
N ASN A 89 6.19 42.46 -1.74
CA ASN A 89 4.79 42.06 -1.89
C ASN A 89 4.51 40.76 -1.14
N THR A 90 5.34 39.74 -1.37
CA THR A 90 5.16 38.41 -0.78
C THR A 90 5.82 38.27 0.60
N LYS A 91 6.71 39.21 0.99
CA LYS A 91 7.52 39.14 2.21
C LYS A 91 8.43 37.91 2.27
N GLN A 92 8.81 37.39 1.10
CA GLN A 92 9.69 36.23 0.97
C GLN A 92 11.07 36.65 0.46
N TYR A 93 12.10 36.01 0.99
CA TYR A 93 13.46 36.12 0.51
C TYR A 93 13.69 35.11 -0.61
N ASP A 94 14.34 35.52 -1.68
CA ASP A 94 14.75 34.65 -2.78
C ASP A 94 16.23 34.85 -3.13
N ILE A 95 16.83 33.84 -3.73
CA ILE A 95 18.22 33.87 -4.19
C ILE A 95 18.34 34.55 -5.56
N THR A 96 19.30 35.45 -5.71
CA THR A 96 19.53 36.14 -6.98
C THR A 96 20.30 35.26 -7.97
N SER A 97 20.35 35.67 -9.24
CA SER A 97 21.24 35.04 -10.23
C SER A 97 22.70 35.08 -9.78
N LEU A 98 23.14 36.19 -9.17
CA LEU A 98 24.47 36.34 -8.59
C LEU A 98 24.69 35.39 -7.40
N GLY A 99 23.68 35.23 -6.54
CA GLY A 99 23.68 34.25 -5.45
C GLY A 99 23.86 32.82 -5.98
N LYS A 100 23.14 32.45 -7.04
CA LYS A 100 23.27 31.13 -7.72
C LYS A 100 24.68 30.95 -8.29
N THR A 101 25.23 31.96 -8.96
CA THR A 101 26.61 31.93 -9.49
C THR A 101 27.63 31.79 -8.35
N ALA A 102 27.45 32.49 -7.23
CA ALA A 102 28.35 32.41 -6.08
C ALA A 102 28.36 30.99 -5.46
N ILE A 103 27.19 30.36 -5.29
CA ILE A 103 27.13 28.95 -4.84
C ILE A 103 27.82 28.02 -5.84
N ASN A 104 27.57 28.21 -7.13
CA ASN A 104 28.19 27.37 -8.17
C ASN A 104 29.70 27.55 -8.21
N LEU A 105 30.22 28.77 -8.02
CA LEU A 105 31.65 29.04 -7.96
C LEU A 105 32.28 28.35 -6.74
N VAL A 106 31.67 28.47 -5.56
CA VAL A 106 32.14 27.75 -4.36
C VAL A 106 32.17 26.25 -4.62
N LYS A 107 31.11 25.70 -5.23
CA LYS A 107 31.06 24.29 -5.61
C LYS A 107 32.15 23.92 -6.62
N GLN A 108 32.43 24.74 -7.62
CA GLN A 108 33.47 24.49 -8.62
C GLN A 108 34.88 24.55 -8.01
N ILE A 109 35.14 25.51 -7.11
CA ILE A 109 36.40 25.64 -6.39
C ILE A 109 36.60 24.43 -5.48
N GLU A 110 35.55 24.03 -4.75
CA GLU A 110 35.54 22.82 -3.92
C GLU A 110 35.82 21.58 -4.79
N GLU A 111 35.08 21.37 -5.89
CA GLU A 111 35.28 20.23 -6.81
C GLU A 111 36.67 20.21 -7.46
N LYS A 112 37.28 21.38 -7.74
CA LYS A 112 38.60 21.47 -8.35
C LYS A 112 39.72 21.28 -7.33
N SER A 113 39.62 21.88 -6.14
CA SER A 113 40.58 21.66 -5.05
C SER A 113 40.61 20.20 -4.61
N ILE A 114 39.45 19.53 -4.68
CA ILE A 114 39.29 18.08 -4.46
C ILE A 114 40.12 17.26 -5.46
N ARG A 115 40.04 17.58 -6.76
CA ARG A 115 40.81 16.84 -7.78
C ARG A 115 42.31 17.01 -7.61
N GLU A 116 42.73 18.18 -7.13
CA GLU A 116 44.15 18.52 -6.93
C GLU A 116 44.71 17.97 -5.60
N SER A 117 43.88 17.72 -4.58
CA SER A 117 44.32 17.23 -3.26
C SER A 117 44.63 15.73 -3.20
N GLY A 118 44.15 14.94 -4.17
CA GLY A 118 44.34 13.49 -4.22
C GLY A 118 43.60 12.69 -3.13
N ARG A 119 42.78 13.35 -2.29
CA ARG A 119 41.96 12.69 -1.26
C ARG A 119 40.69 12.10 -1.89
N MET A 120 40.17 11.03 -1.29
CA MET A 120 38.94 10.39 -1.75
C MET A 120 37.74 10.98 -1.02
N TYR A 121 36.73 11.39 -1.78
CA TYR A 121 35.53 12.05 -1.25
C TYR A 121 34.25 11.29 -1.58
N VAL A 122 33.22 11.48 -0.75
CA VAL A 122 31.92 10.85 -0.87
C VAL A 122 30.84 11.91 -1.06
N ARG A 123 30.10 11.82 -2.16
CA ARG A 123 28.83 12.53 -2.33
C ARG A 123 27.76 11.83 -1.51
N THR A 124 27.27 12.51 -0.50
CA THR A 124 26.21 12.00 0.38
C THR A 124 24.84 12.15 -0.28
N SER A 125 23.86 11.40 0.21
CA SER A 125 22.46 11.51 -0.19
C SER A 125 21.83 12.89 0.07
N HIS A 126 22.49 13.73 0.88
CA HIS A 126 22.06 15.10 1.20
C HIS A 126 22.72 16.17 0.32
N GLN A 127 23.32 15.78 -0.81
CA GLN A 127 24.02 16.68 -1.74
C GLN A 127 25.22 17.42 -1.12
N ALA A 128 25.79 16.89 -0.03
CA ALA A 128 27.04 17.36 0.56
C ALA A 128 28.21 16.49 0.10
N ILE A 129 29.38 17.10 -0.05
CA ILE A 129 30.65 16.41 -0.30
C ILE A 129 31.38 16.29 1.03
N GLU A 130 31.78 15.09 1.40
CA GLU A 130 32.52 14.79 2.63
C GLU A 130 33.77 13.97 2.33
N ASP A 131 34.77 14.03 3.22
CA ASP A 131 35.92 13.12 3.17
C ASP A 131 35.45 11.67 3.37
N PHE A 132 36.07 10.72 2.65
CA PHE A 132 35.81 9.30 2.88
C PHE A 132 36.24 8.89 4.29
N ASN A 133 35.29 8.35 5.06
CA ASN A 133 35.53 7.81 6.39
C ASN A 133 34.98 6.38 6.47
N SER A 134 35.89 5.41 6.62
CA SER A 134 35.55 3.98 6.75
C SER A 134 34.79 3.66 8.03
N ASP A 135 34.92 4.45 9.10
CA ASP A 135 34.19 4.23 10.36
C ASP A 135 32.68 4.35 10.17
N LYS A 136 32.23 5.12 9.16
CA LYS A 136 30.80 5.18 8.80
C LYS A 136 30.28 3.87 8.23
N ILE A 137 31.14 3.11 7.53
CA ILE A 137 30.80 1.75 7.05
C ILE A 137 30.64 0.83 8.25
N LEU A 138 31.61 0.84 9.16
CA LEU A 138 31.58 0.06 10.40
C LEU A 138 30.32 0.35 11.21
N GLN A 139 30.03 1.63 11.46
CA GLN A 139 28.85 2.07 12.19
C GLN A 139 27.55 1.62 11.52
N SER A 140 27.47 1.68 10.19
CA SER A 140 26.29 1.24 9.43
C SER A 140 26.11 -0.28 9.54
N LEU A 141 27.17 -1.08 9.41
CA LEU A 141 27.13 -2.53 9.59
C LEU A 141 26.66 -2.94 10.99
N VAL A 142 27.15 -2.26 12.04
CA VAL A 142 26.76 -2.53 13.43
C VAL A 142 25.32 -2.07 13.70
N ARG A 143 24.97 -0.84 13.32
CA ARG A 143 23.68 -0.22 13.66
C ARG A 143 22.52 -0.79 12.85
N GLU A 144 22.70 -0.97 11.54
CA GLU A 144 21.63 -1.38 10.63
C GLU A 144 21.65 -2.91 10.45
N GLY A 145 22.83 -3.47 10.18
CA GLY A 145 23.01 -4.91 10.01
C GLY A 145 22.93 -5.71 11.32
N HIS A 146 23.03 -5.04 12.48
CA HIS A 146 23.19 -5.69 13.79
C HIS A 146 24.37 -6.68 13.79
N MET A 147 25.45 -6.31 13.09
CA MET A 147 26.63 -7.15 12.91
C MET A 147 27.55 -7.08 14.14
N PRO A 148 28.08 -8.23 14.63
CA PRO A 148 29.12 -8.24 15.66
C PRO A 148 30.32 -7.39 15.25
N LEU A 149 30.84 -6.62 16.20
CA LEU A 149 31.87 -5.61 15.96
C LEU A 149 33.10 -6.18 15.23
N ASP A 150 33.57 -7.36 15.63
CA ASP A 150 34.74 -8.02 15.04
C ASP A 150 34.55 -8.35 13.55
N LEU A 151 33.36 -8.85 13.18
CA LEU A 151 33.03 -9.14 11.80
C LEU A 151 32.87 -7.84 11.00
N ALA A 152 32.21 -6.84 11.59
CA ALA A 152 32.02 -5.54 10.96
C ALA A 152 33.36 -4.85 10.66
N HIS A 153 34.36 -4.96 11.55
CA HIS A 153 35.72 -4.48 11.28
C HIS A 153 36.37 -5.18 10.09
N ARG A 154 36.29 -6.51 10.00
CA ARG A 154 36.87 -7.26 8.87
C ARG A 154 36.24 -6.85 7.54
N ILE A 155 34.91 -6.78 7.48
CA ILE A 155 34.19 -6.35 6.26
C ILE A 155 34.51 -4.90 5.91
N THR A 156 34.63 -4.02 6.90
CA THR A 156 35.01 -2.61 6.69
C THR A 156 36.40 -2.48 6.08
N GLU A 157 37.40 -3.17 6.63
CA GLU A 157 38.77 -3.11 6.12
C GLU A 157 38.88 -3.72 4.71
N GLU A 158 38.20 -4.83 4.42
CA GLU A 158 38.18 -5.40 3.07
C GLU A 158 37.53 -4.43 2.07
N THR A 159 36.39 -3.84 2.44
CA THR A 159 35.71 -2.84 1.60
C THR A 159 36.61 -1.63 1.33
N LYS A 160 37.29 -1.12 2.36
CA LYS A 160 38.24 -0.01 2.25
C LYS A 160 39.42 -0.34 1.34
N ASN A 161 40.00 -1.53 1.48
CA ASN A 161 41.07 -2.01 0.60
C ASN A 161 40.61 -2.08 -0.86
N ARG A 162 39.35 -2.46 -1.10
CA ARG A 162 38.77 -2.53 -2.44
C ARG A 162 38.49 -1.13 -3.03
N ILE A 163 37.93 -0.24 -2.23
CA ILE A 163 37.74 1.17 -2.58
C ILE A 163 39.06 1.83 -3.00
N ASN A 164 40.13 1.63 -2.22
CA ASN A 164 41.45 2.17 -2.53
C ASN A 164 42.03 1.63 -3.85
N ARG A 165 41.71 0.38 -4.23
CA ARG A 165 42.17 -0.22 -5.49
C ARG A 165 41.56 0.43 -6.73
N TYR A 166 40.33 0.95 -6.65
CA TYR A 166 39.63 1.50 -7.82
C TYR A 166 40.14 2.88 -8.28
N ARG A 167 40.97 3.57 -7.49
CA ARG A 167 41.56 4.89 -7.81
C ARG A 167 40.53 5.94 -8.28
N THR A 168 39.30 5.86 -7.79
CA THR A 168 38.22 6.81 -8.15
C THR A 168 38.38 8.10 -7.35
N SER A 169 38.24 9.26 -8.01
CA SER A 169 38.32 10.58 -7.36
C SER A 169 37.10 10.90 -6.47
N HIS A 170 35.98 10.23 -6.69
CA HIS A 170 34.76 10.42 -5.92
C HIS A 170 33.91 9.15 -5.90
N LEU A 171 33.22 8.92 -4.78
CA LEU A 171 32.23 7.88 -4.62
C LEU A 171 30.90 8.50 -4.17
N THR A 172 29.83 7.73 -4.25
CA THR A 172 28.55 8.09 -3.64
C THR A 172 28.27 7.14 -2.47
N GLY A 173 27.54 7.60 -1.46
CA GLY A 173 27.08 6.71 -0.37
C GLY A 173 26.40 5.42 -0.87
N PRO A 174 25.51 5.47 -1.89
CA PRO A 174 24.94 4.28 -2.52
C PRO A 174 25.97 3.33 -3.12
N LEU A 175 26.96 3.83 -3.85
CA LEU A 175 28.00 2.99 -4.46
C LEU A 175 28.88 2.32 -3.39
N ILE A 176 29.19 3.02 -2.29
CA ILE A 176 29.89 2.41 -1.15
C ILE A 176 29.06 1.25 -0.57
N ARG A 177 27.75 1.43 -0.42
CA ARG A 177 26.85 0.37 0.06
C ARG A 177 26.80 -0.83 -0.89
N GLU A 178 26.82 -0.60 -2.20
CA GLU A 178 26.92 -1.68 -3.19
C GLU A 178 28.22 -2.47 -3.04
N LEU A 179 29.36 -1.79 -2.84
CA LEU A 179 30.65 -2.44 -2.58
C LEU A 179 30.64 -3.25 -1.28
N VAL A 180 30.06 -2.71 -0.20
CA VAL A 180 29.89 -3.45 1.06
C VAL A 180 29.04 -4.71 0.82
N ASN A 181 27.91 -4.58 0.12
CA ASN A 181 27.03 -5.71 -0.18
C ASN A 181 27.72 -6.77 -1.06
N ALA A 182 28.61 -6.38 -1.97
CA ALA A 182 29.42 -7.30 -2.75
C ALA A 182 30.40 -8.08 -1.86
N VAL A 183 31.09 -7.41 -0.93
CA VAL A 183 31.99 -8.07 0.04
C VAL A 183 31.22 -9.02 0.97
N LEU A 184 30.02 -8.63 1.42
CA LEU A 184 29.15 -9.51 2.22
C LEU A 184 28.75 -10.76 1.44
N LEU A 185 28.38 -10.61 0.16
CA LEU A 185 28.00 -11.74 -0.68
C LEU A 185 29.18 -12.70 -0.92
N GLU A 186 30.36 -12.18 -1.21
CA GLU A 186 31.58 -12.99 -1.38
C GLU A 186 31.97 -13.75 -0.10
N GLY A 187 31.70 -13.16 1.07
CA GLY A 187 31.91 -13.80 2.37
C GLY A 187 30.81 -14.79 2.78
N GLY A 188 29.78 -15.01 1.96
CA GLY A 188 28.63 -15.86 2.30
C GLY A 188 27.73 -15.28 3.40
N HIS A 189 27.75 -13.96 3.61
CA HIS A 189 27.03 -13.25 4.66
C HIS A 189 25.69 -12.69 4.15
N GLU A 190 24.85 -13.56 3.57
CA GLU A 190 23.59 -13.18 2.90
C GLU A 190 22.59 -12.50 3.85
N ASP A 191 22.46 -12.97 5.09
CA ASP A 191 21.55 -12.37 6.09
C ASP A 191 21.88 -10.89 6.37
N TYR A 192 23.17 -10.55 6.42
CA TYR A 192 23.61 -9.17 6.61
C TYR A 192 23.43 -8.36 5.33
N ARG A 193 23.69 -8.95 4.15
CA ARG A 193 23.43 -8.32 2.86
C ARG A 193 21.96 -7.92 2.75
N SER A 194 21.02 -8.80 3.06
CA SER A 194 19.58 -8.51 2.96
C SER A 194 19.16 -7.34 3.86
N LYS A 195 19.73 -7.20 5.07
CA LYS A 195 19.50 -6.04 5.96
C LYS A 195 20.13 -4.74 5.44
N MET A 196 21.26 -4.85 4.77
CA MET A 196 22.02 -3.71 4.25
C MET A 196 21.60 -3.32 2.83
N ALA A 197 20.78 -4.12 2.17
CA ALA A 197 20.33 -3.93 0.80
C ALA A 197 19.58 -2.61 0.63
N ARG A 198 19.76 -1.99 -0.54
CA ARG A 198 18.99 -0.82 -0.91
C ARG A 198 17.76 -1.28 -1.67
N LEU A 199 16.59 -0.85 -1.20
CA LEU A 199 15.33 -1.04 -1.89
C LEU A 199 15.10 0.13 -2.85
N GLY A 200 14.62 -0.16 -4.05
CA GLY A 200 14.45 0.84 -5.10
C GLY A 200 13.94 0.22 -6.39
N ILE A 201 13.83 1.08 -7.41
CA ILE A 201 13.49 0.67 -8.77
C ILE A 201 14.67 0.98 -9.70
N PRO A 202 14.95 0.13 -10.71
CA PRO A 202 15.94 0.44 -11.73
C PRO A 202 15.62 1.77 -12.42
N VAL A 203 16.67 2.53 -12.79
CA VAL A 203 16.51 3.83 -13.47
C VAL A 203 15.73 3.67 -14.77
N HIS A 204 16.04 2.61 -15.53
CA HIS A 204 15.35 2.29 -16.78
C HIS A 204 13.83 2.05 -16.55
N ASP A 205 13.47 1.28 -15.54
CA ASP A 205 12.07 1.00 -15.20
C ASP A 205 11.29 2.26 -14.82
N LEU A 206 11.92 3.16 -14.07
CA LEU A 206 11.33 4.45 -13.74
C LEU A 206 11.17 5.30 -15.00
N GLN A 207 12.18 5.35 -15.88
CA GLN A 207 12.07 6.06 -17.15
C GLN A 207 10.93 5.51 -18.01
N GLN A 208 10.79 4.18 -18.09
CA GLN A 208 9.70 3.54 -18.81
C GLN A 208 8.34 3.95 -18.23
N MET A 209 8.18 3.91 -16.91
CA MET A 209 6.94 4.34 -16.22
C MET A 209 6.58 5.81 -16.51
N LEU A 210 7.59 6.68 -16.66
CA LEU A 210 7.40 8.10 -16.99
C LEU A 210 7.05 8.36 -18.47
N THR A 211 7.30 7.39 -19.34
CA THR A 211 7.06 7.49 -20.79
C THR A 211 5.91 6.64 -21.30
N ASP A 212 5.48 5.65 -20.52
CA ASP A 212 4.38 4.75 -20.84
C ASP A 212 3.04 5.50 -20.90
N VAL A 213 2.32 5.34 -22.02
CA VAL A 213 1.12 6.13 -22.31
C VAL A 213 0.04 5.88 -21.27
N ASP A 214 -0.20 4.61 -20.92
CA ASP A 214 -1.25 4.23 -19.96
C ASP A 214 -0.92 4.78 -18.57
N SER A 215 0.33 4.65 -18.12
CA SER A 215 0.80 5.18 -16.84
C SER A 215 0.69 6.71 -16.75
N VAL A 216 1.02 7.42 -17.84
CA VAL A 216 0.93 8.89 -17.91
C VAL A 216 -0.52 9.36 -17.96
N MET A 217 -1.38 8.67 -18.71
CA MET A 217 -2.82 8.96 -18.76
C MET A 217 -3.50 8.70 -17.41
N ALA A 218 -3.01 7.73 -16.63
CA ALA A 218 -3.47 7.48 -15.25
C ALA A 218 -3.03 8.56 -14.24
N GLY A 219 -2.10 9.44 -14.61
CA GLY A 219 -1.73 10.63 -13.85
C GLY A 219 -0.60 10.46 -12.83
N LEU A 220 -0.20 11.57 -12.19
CA LEU A 220 0.96 11.63 -11.28
C LEU A 220 0.83 10.69 -10.07
N GLU A 221 -0.38 10.59 -9.50
CA GLU A 221 -0.65 9.73 -8.34
C GLU A 221 -0.37 8.26 -8.66
N HIS A 222 -0.79 7.80 -9.83
CA HIS A 222 -0.54 6.44 -10.28
C HIS A 222 0.96 6.11 -10.33
N ILE A 223 1.77 7.00 -10.93
CA ILE A 223 3.22 6.83 -11.04
C ILE A 223 3.88 6.77 -9.65
N MET A 224 3.49 7.68 -8.75
CA MET A 224 4.02 7.71 -7.37
C MET A 224 3.65 6.45 -6.60
N LEU A 225 2.40 6.00 -6.71
CA LEU A 225 1.91 4.80 -6.06
C LEU A 225 2.58 3.54 -6.62
N ALA A 226 2.68 3.41 -7.95
CA ALA A 226 3.31 2.26 -8.61
C ALA A 226 4.80 2.14 -8.27
N ALA A 227 5.52 3.26 -8.26
CA ALA A 227 6.91 3.30 -7.82
C ALA A 227 7.06 2.87 -6.35
N GLY A 228 6.21 3.39 -5.46
CA GLY A 228 6.18 3.00 -4.05
C GLY A 228 5.85 1.52 -3.85
N GLN A 229 4.86 1.00 -4.57
CA GLN A 229 4.46 -0.40 -4.51
C GLN A 229 5.61 -1.33 -4.89
N ARG A 230 6.37 -1.04 -5.96
CA ARG A 230 7.54 -1.84 -6.34
C ARG A 230 8.58 -1.93 -5.22
N VAL A 231 8.84 -0.82 -4.53
CA VAL A 231 9.78 -0.77 -3.40
C VAL A 231 9.29 -1.65 -2.24
N PHE A 232 8.00 -1.56 -1.89
CA PHE A 232 7.43 -2.38 -0.81
C PHE A 232 7.29 -3.87 -1.18
N VAL A 233 7.08 -4.20 -2.45
CA VAL A 233 7.11 -5.59 -2.93
C VAL A 233 8.50 -6.20 -2.75
N GLU A 234 9.55 -5.47 -3.14
CA GLU A 234 10.93 -5.92 -2.93
C GLU A 234 11.23 -6.11 -1.44
N TYR A 235 10.82 -5.13 -0.62
CA TYR A 235 10.96 -5.23 0.84
C TYR A 235 10.26 -6.47 1.41
N LEU A 236 9.05 -6.73 0.96
CA LEU A 236 8.28 -7.88 1.41
C LEU A 236 9.00 -9.19 1.10
N LEU A 237 9.41 -9.38 -0.16
CA LEU A 237 10.00 -10.64 -0.64
C LEU A 237 11.40 -10.89 -0.07
N THR A 238 12.17 -9.85 0.22
CA THR A 238 13.58 -9.97 0.63
C THR A 238 13.82 -9.85 2.13
N ASN A 239 12.93 -9.16 2.87
CA ASN A 239 13.15 -8.85 4.29
C ASN A 239 12.04 -9.33 5.23
N ILE A 240 10.79 -9.48 4.75
CA ILE A 240 9.63 -9.74 5.63
C ILE A 240 9.13 -11.18 5.50
N LEU A 241 8.99 -11.70 4.29
CA LEU A 241 8.46 -13.05 4.09
C LEU A 241 9.49 -14.11 4.49
N PRO A 242 9.05 -15.19 5.17
CA PRO A 242 9.85 -16.39 5.28
C PRO A 242 10.24 -16.92 3.89
N GLN A 243 11.47 -17.41 3.75
CA GLN A 243 12.04 -17.82 2.47
C GLN A 243 11.19 -18.90 1.78
N ASP A 244 10.71 -19.89 2.53
CA ASP A 244 9.85 -20.95 2.01
C ASP A 244 8.50 -20.41 1.49
N VAL A 245 7.93 -19.38 2.13
CA VAL A 245 6.71 -18.71 1.67
C VAL A 245 6.97 -17.87 0.41
N ALA A 246 8.09 -17.16 0.36
CA ALA A 246 8.50 -16.41 -0.82
C ALA A 246 8.71 -17.35 -2.02
N ASP A 247 9.39 -18.48 -1.82
CA ASP A 247 9.61 -19.50 -2.85
C ASP A 247 8.28 -20.12 -3.31
N MET A 248 7.36 -20.43 -2.38
CA MET A 248 6.01 -20.89 -2.73
C MET A 248 5.25 -19.85 -3.55
N TYR A 249 5.36 -18.56 -3.22
CA TYR A 249 4.73 -17.49 -3.99
C TYR A 249 5.32 -17.44 -5.39
N LEU A 250 6.65 -17.37 -5.54
CA LEU A 250 7.35 -17.30 -6.82
C LEU A 250 7.06 -18.53 -7.71
N ALA A 251 6.97 -19.72 -7.12
CA ALA A 251 6.68 -20.96 -7.84
C ALA A 251 5.19 -21.18 -8.17
N GLY A 252 4.29 -20.29 -7.73
CA GLY A 252 2.85 -20.42 -7.94
C GLY A 252 2.16 -21.46 -7.04
N GLY A 253 2.82 -21.88 -5.95
CA GLY A 253 2.23 -22.73 -4.92
C GLY A 253 1.23 -21.99 -4.02
N VAL A 254 1.42 -20.68 -3.86
CA VAL A 254 0.50 -19.76 -3.20
C VAL A 254 0.37 -18.46 -4.01
N HIS A 255 -0.69 -17.71 -3.72
CA HIS A 255 -0.84 -16.31 -4.14
C HIS A 255 -0.92 -15.41 -2.91
N ILE A 256 -0.31 -14.22 -3.00
CA ILE A 256 -0.39 -13.19 -1.97
C ILE A 256 -0.96 -11.93 -2.62
N SER A 257 -2.16 -11.52 -2.19
CA SER A 257 -2.83 -10.30 -2.63
C SER A 257 -2.14 -9.06 -2.08
N ASN A 258 -2.15 -7.96 -2.84
CA ASN A 258 -1.73 -6.63 -2.38
C ASN A 258 -0.36 -6.62 -1.67
N LEU A 259 0.65 -7.28 -2.25
CA LEU A 259 2.00 -7.46 -1.69
C LEU A 259 2.58 -6.19 -1.04
N ALA A 260 2.46 -5.03 -1.71
CA ALA A 260 2.98 -3.76 -1.20
C ALA A 260 2.39 -3.34 0.16
N LEU A 261 1.15 -3.75 0.45
CA LEU A 261 0.42 -3.40 1.67
C LEU A 261 0.47 -4.49 2.73
N TRP A 262 1.01 -5.67 2.42
CA TRP A 262 1.17 -6.77 3.36
C TRP A 262 1.81 -6.34 4.69
N PRO A 263 2.93 -5.58 4.71
CA PRO A 263 3.55 -5.20 5.98
C PRO A 263 2.87 -3.99 6.64
N LEU A 264 1.85 -3.38 6.03
CA LEU A 264 1.35 -2.05 6.41
C LEU A 264 -0.09 -2.05 6.94
N ALA A 265 -0.94 -2.97 6.46
CA ALA A 265 -2.36 -2.96 6.79
C ALA A 265 -2.96 -4.39 6.82
N PRO A 266 -4.01 -4.63 7.63
CA PRO A 266 -4.84 -5.84 7.51
C PRO A 266 -5.57 -5.89 6.16
N ASP A 267 -6.17 -7.03 5.83
CA ASP A 267 -6.82 -7.20 4.53
C ASP A 267 -8.26 -6.67 4.50
N THR A 268 -9.08 -7.17 5.43
CA THR A 268 -10.44 -6.66 5.62
C THR A 268 -10.63 -6.14 7.03
N VAL A 269 -11.25 -4.97 7.15
CA VAL A 269 -11.59 -4.36 8.43
C VAL A 269 -13.10 -4.18 8.51
N PHE A 270 -13.70 -4.64 9.60
CA PHE A 270 -15.09 -4.35 9.95
C PHE A 270 -15.09 -3.23 10.98
N LEU A 271 -15.86 -2.19 10.74
CA LEU A 271 -16.02 -1.05 11.62
C LEU A 271 -17.50 -0.73 11.81
N ASN A 272 -17.81 0.01 12.87
CA ASN A 272 -19.12 0.59 13.09
C ASN A 272 -18.99 2.12 13.06
N LEU A 273 -19.87 2.78 12.31
CA LEU A 273 -19.83 4.23 12.11
C LEU A 273 -19.80 4.99 13.44
N ASN A 274 -20.62 4.56 14.41
CA ASN A 274 -20.84 5.28 15.66
C ASN A 274 -19.63 5.18 16.61
N ASP A 275 -18.66 4.29 16.31
CA ASP A 275 -17.38 4.21 17.00
C ASP A 275 -16.30 5.13 16.38
N ILE A 276 -16.50 5.56 15.12
CA ILE A 276 -15.57 6.42 14.39
C ILE A 276 -16.00 7.89 14.45
N ILE A 277 -17.30 8.14 14.23
CA ILE A 277 -17.91 9.47 14.21
C ILE A 277 -19.06 9.46 15.21
N ARG A 278 -19.13 10.46 16.07
CA ARG A 278 -20.28 10.63 16.97
C ARG A 278 -21.52 10.92 16.13
N GLU A 279 -22.65 10.28 16.45
CA GLU A 279 -23.91 10.41 15.68
C GLU A 279 -24.32 11.88 15.43
N SER A 280 -24.20 12.75 16.43
CA SER A 280 -24.50 14.19 16.32
C SER A 280 -23.57 14.98 15.38
N SER A 281 -22.55 14.33 14.83
CA SER A 281 -21.50 14.92 14.00
C SER A 281 -21.37 14.24 12.65
N VAL A 282 -22.31 13.34 12.30
CA VAL A 282 -22.34 12.71 10.98
C VAL A 282 -22.89 13.73 9.97
N ASP A 283 -22.03 14.15 9.07
CA ASP A 283 -22.35 15.03 7.95
C ASP A 283 -21.54 14.64 6.71
N THR A 284 -21.85 15.25 5.57
CA THR A 284 -21.18 14.91 4.30
C THR A 284 -19.64 15.11 4.37
N PRO A 285 -19.10 16.25 4.85
CA PRO A 285 -17.66 16.46 4.93
C PRO A 285 -16.93 15.46 5.86
N SER A 286 -17.51 15.12 7.01
CA SER A 286 -16.93 14.16 7.95
C SER A 286 -16.90 12.75 7.37
N LEU A 287 -17.93 12.34 6.62
CA LEU A 287 -17.94 11.05 5.92
C LEU A 287 -16.90 11.00 4.80
N VAL A 288 -16.78 12.04 3.96
CA VAL A 288 -15.74 12.12 2.91
C VAL A 288 -14.35 11.98 3.52
N LYS A 289 -14.06 12.74 4.59
CA LYS A 289 -12.78 12.67 5.29
C LYS A 289 -12.53 11.28 5.86
N THR A 290 -13.54 10.69 6.49
CA THR A 290 -13.42 9.40 7.17
C THR A 290 -13.20 8.27 6.17
N PHE A 291 -13.99 8.19 5.10
CA PHE A 291 -13.84 7.16 4.08
C PHE A 291 -12.48 7.22 3.39
N ASN A 292 -12.03 8.40 2.94
CA ASN A 292 -10.71 8.54 2.31
C ASN A 292 -9.57 8.12 3.24
N HIS A 293 -9.72 8.27 4.55
CA HIS A 293 -8.69 7.88 5.51
C HIS A 293 -8.69 6.38 5.79
N ILE A 294 -9.84 5.79 6.11
CA ILE A 294 -9.93 4.37 6.50
C ILE A 294 -9.66 3.42 5.34
N LEU A 295 -9.88 3.84 4.08
CA LEU A 295 -9.60 2.99 2.91
C LEU A 295 -8.10 2.76 2.67
N TRP A 296 -7.22 3.49 3.36
CA TRP A 296 -5.78 3.21 3.42
C TRP A 296 -5.37 2.38 4.65
N GLU A 297 -6.29 2.14 5.59
CA GLU A 297 -6.05 1.27 6.76
C GLU A 297 -6.40 -0.20 6.50
N ALA A 298 -6.81 -0.55 5.29
CA ALA A 298 -7.02 -1.93 4.84
C ALA A 298 -6.44 -2.16 3.45
N SER A 299 -6.05 -3.39 3.14
CA SER A 299 -5.46 -3.77 1.85
C SER A 299 -6.50 -4.17 0.81
N SER A 300 -7.69 -4.60 1.24
CA SER A 300 -8.70 -5.20 0.35
C SER A 300 -10.10 -4.62 0.53
N GLU A 301 -10.60 -4.55 1.77
CA GLU A 301 -11.98 -4.13 2.02
C GLU A 301 -12.17 -3.45 3.39
N VAL A 302 -12.95 -2.37 3.43
CA VAL A 302 -13.48 -1.78 4.66
C VAL A 302 -14.99 -1.94 4.67
N VAL A 303 -15.49 -2.67 5.67
CA VAL A 303 -16.92 -2.90 5.87
C VAL A 303 -17.42 -2.00 7.00
N ILE A 304 -18.33 -1.08 6.68
CA ILE A 304 -18.91 -0.12 7.65
C ILE A 304 -20.34 -0.50 7.98
N ASP A 305 -20.61 -0.68 9.27
CA ASP A 305 -21.91 -0.95 9.86
C ASP A 305 -22.48 0.31 10.55
N GLY A 306 -23.78 0.33 10.84
CA GLY A 306 -24.45 1.39 11.60
C GLY A 306 -24.99 2.56 10.77
N MET A 307 -24.75 2.60 9.45
CA MET A 307 -25.28 3.66 8.57
C MET A 307 -26.81 3.70 8.58
N ALA A 308 -27.46 2.55 8.48
CA ALA A 308 -28.92 2.45 8.40
C ALA A 308 -29.64 2.64 9.76
N ASP A 309 -28.88 2.81 10.85
CA ASP A 309 -29.41 3.02 12.20
C ASP A 309 -29.24 4.48 12.69
N THR A 310 -28.49 5.30 11.94
CA THR A 310 -28.19 6.70 12.30
C THR A 310 -29.02 7.66 11.45
N ASP A 311 -29.69 8.60 12.11
CA ASP A 311 -30.57 9.58 11.46
C ASP A 311 -29.79 10.47 10.47
N SER A 312 -30.39 10.74 9.31
CA SER A 312 -29.79 11.51 8.20
C SER A 312 -28.47 10.98 7.61
N ALA A 313 -27.87 9.94 8.20
CA ALA A 313 -26.62 9.34 7.72
C ALA A 313 -26.75 8.75 6.29
N PRO A 314 -27.87 8.11 5.88
CA PRO A 314 -28.06 7.67 4.51
C PRO A 314 -27.91 8.78 3.45
N GLN A 315 -28.48 9.95 3.69
CA GLN A 315 -28.44 11.07 2.75
C GLN A 315 -27.03 11.66 2.67
N HIS A 316 -26.38 11.86 3.83
CA HIS A 316 -24.99 12.30 3.88
C HIS A 316 -24.02 11.31 3.23
N MET A 317 -24.28 10.00 3.40
CA MET A 317 -23.53 8.93 2.74
C MET A 317 -23.66 9.03 1.21
N ARG A 318 -24.88 9.17 0.67
CA ARG A 318 -25.10 9.38 -0.76
C ARG A 318 -24.27 10.57 -1.26
N ASP A 319 -24.42 11.72 -0.60
CA ASP A 319 -23.75 12.94 -1.04
C ASP A 319 -22.22 12.79 -0.95
N ALA A 320 -21.71 12.13 0.10
CA ALA A 320 -20.28 11.88 0.27
C ALA A 320 -19.72 10.99 -0.84
N LEU A 321 -20.43 9.90 -1.18
CA LEU A 321 -20.02 8.99 -2.25
C LEU A 321 -20.08 9.66 -3.63
N ILE A 322 -21.09 10.49 -3.90
CA ILE A 322 -21.15 11.29 -5.13
C ILE A 322 -19.98 12.28 -5.18
N MET A 323 -19.71 13.00 -4.09
CA MET A 323 -18.61 13.98 -4.00
C MET A 323 -17.24 13.32 -4.17
N MET A 324 -17.06 12.11 -3.65
CA MET A 324 -15.82 11.36 -3.81
C MET A 324 -15.64 10.86 -5.25
N HIS A 325 -16.74 10.65 -5.99
CA HIS A 325 -16.82 10.05 -7.32
C HIS A 325 -16.26 8.63 -7.37
N ALA A 326 -14.98 8.46 -7.06
CA ALA A 326 -14.32 7.21 -6.74
C ALA A 326 -13.55 7.38 -5.40
N PRO A 327 -13.90 6.62 -4.35
CA PRO A 327 -13.15 6.62 -3.10
C PRO A 327 -11.67 6.35 -3.37
N GLN A 328 -10.81 7.26 -2.89
CA GLN A 328 -9.36 7.11 -3.03
C GLN A 328 -8.85 6.24 -1.88
N GLY A 329 -8.20 5.13 -2.20
CA GLY A 329 -7.74 4.18 -1.20
C GLY A 329 -7.25 2.87 -1.78
N ALA A 330 -6.61 2.08 -0.93
CA ALA A 330 -6.18 0.73 -1.28
C ALA A 330 -7.31 -0.30 -1.21
N ALA A 331 -8.29 -0.09 -0.33
CA ALA A 331 -9.40 -0.99 -0.09
C ALA A 331 -10.68 -0.53 -0.78
N HIS A 332 -11.57 -1.49 -1.02
CA HIS A 332 -12.94 -1.22 -1.42
C HIS A 332 -13.84 -0.87 -0.23
N LEU A 333 -14.79 0.05 -0.42
CA LEU A 333 -15.77 0.41 0.60
C LEU A 333 -17.03 -0.45 0.49
N SER A 334 -17.43 -1.10 1.59
CA SER A 334 -18.67 -1.86 1.65
C SER A 334 -19.53 -1.40 2.83
N LEU A 335 -20.80 -1.13 2.54
CA LEU A 335 -21.78 -0.63 3.49
C LEU A 335 -22.64 -1.81 3.97
N TYR A 336 -22.45 -2.24 5.21
CA TYR A 336 -23.25 -3.29 5.82
C TYR A 336 -24.56 -2.73 6.36
N THR A 337 -25.68 -3.28 5.89
CA THR A 337 -27.03 -2.75 6.13
C THR A 337 -28.02 -3.88 6.45
N PRO A 338 -28.35 -4.10 7.74
CA PRO A 338 -29.46 -4.98 8.11
C PRO A 338 -30.79 -4.46 7.58
N LEU A 339 -31.57 -5.31 6.91
CA LEU A 339 -32.88 -4.91 6.35
C LEU A 339 -33.91 -4.55 7.43
N LYS A 340 -33.66 -4.92 8.68
CA LYS A 340 -34.48 -4.56 9.84
C LYS A 340 -34.15 -3.20 10.45
N SER A 341 -33.14 -2.50 9.93
CA SER A 341 -32.67 -1.22 10.48
C SER A 341 -33.71 -0.11 10.34
N LYS A 342 -33.64 0.86 11.26
CA LYS A 342 -34.66 1.92 11.41
C LYS A 342 -34.84 2.76 10.15
N TYR A 343 -33.73 3.10 9.48
CA TYR A 343 -33.70 3.95 8.28
C TYR A 343 -33.39 3.14 7.01
N ILE A 344 -33.86 1.90 6.94
CA ILE A 344 -33.58 1.02 5.79
C ILE A 344 -34.12 1.59 4.47
N HIS A 345 -35.31 2.17 4.47
CA HIS A 345 -35.90 2.76 3.26
C HIS A 345 -35.03 3.90 2.74
N ASP A 346 -34.67 4.84 3.62
CA ASP A 346 -33.78 5.96 3.29
C ASP A 346 -32.41 5.48 2.80
N THR A 347 -31.89 4.39 3.37
CA THR A 347 -30.61 3.78 2.97
C THR A 347 -30.66 3.22 1.55
N LEU A 348 -31.71 2.46 1.21
CA LEU A 348 -31.86 1.88 -0.12
C LEU A 348 -32.10 2.96 -1.18
N GLU A 349 -32.95 3.95 -0.90
CA GLU A 349 -33.20 5.06 -1.83
C GLU A 349 -31.96 5.94 -2.01
N SER A 350 -31.22 6.22 -0.92
CA SER A 350 -29.97 6.98 -0.99
C SER A 350 -28.90 6.25 -1.79
N TYR A 351 -28.76 4.93 -1.62
CA TYR A 351 -27.84 4.12 -2.42
C TYR A 351 -28.26 4.04 -3.89
N LYS A 352 -29.56 3.88 -4.19
CA LYS A 352 -30.10 3.92 -5.56
C LYS A 352 -29.81 5.24 -6.25
N ALA A 353 -30.01 6.36 -5.56
CA ALA A 353 -29.69 7.69 -6.05
C ALA A 353 -28.19 7.87 -6.29
N TYR A 354 -27.32 7.37 -5.40
CA TYR A 354 -25.87 7.34 -5.61
C TYR A 354 -25.51 6.57 -6.88
N VAL A 355 -25.97 5.33 -7.02
CA VAL A 355 -25.68 4.48 -8.19
C VAL A 355 -26.13 5.14 -9.49
N SER A 356 -27.27 5.81 -9.48
CA SER A 356 -27.80 6.52 -10.65
C SER A 356 -27.04 7.80 -11.00
N SER A 357 -26.18 8.29 -10.10
CA SER A 357 -25.45 9.56 -10.25
C SER A 357 -23.98 9.38 -10.63
N VAL A 358 -23.49 8.13 -10.79
CA VAL A 358 -22.09 7.83 -11.10
C VAL A 358 -21.97 6.79 -12.22
N ASP A 359 -20.93 6.92 -13.05
CA ASP A 359 -20.68 5.99 -14.16
C ASP A 359 -20.07 4.64 -13.70
N GLY A 360 -19.71 4.53 -12.42
CA GLY A 360 -19.16 3.33 -11.81
C GLY A 360 -19.42 3.29 -10.31
N CYS A 361 -20.07 2.22 -9.86
CA CYS A 361 -20.35 2.01 -8.44
C CYS A 361 -19.07 1.60 -7.70
N ALA A 362 -18.51 2.51 -6.91
CA ALA A 362 -17.25 2.33 -6.21
C ALA A 362 -17.41 1.91 -4.73
N ALA A 363 -18.63 1.97 -4.20
CA ALA A 363 -18.98 1.44 -2.88
C ALA A 363 -20.09 0.39 -3.01
N GLY A 364 -19.89 -0.77 -2.38
CA GLY A 364 -20.85 -1.88 -2.40
C GLY A 364 -21.83 -1.80 -1.25
N LEU A 365 -23.04 -2.31 -1.45
CA LEU A 365 -24.05 -2.47 -0.39
C LEU A 365 -24.18 -3.96 -0.03
N ILE A 366 -24.03 -4.26 1.26
CA ILE A 366 -24.21 -5.60 1.82
C ILE A 366 -25.51 -5.61 2.62
N VAL A 367 -26.53 -6.30 2.12
CA VAL A 367 -27.84 -6.39 2.76
C VAL A 367 -27.95 -7.66 3.61
N ASP A 368 -28.16 -7.46 4.92
CA ASP A 368 -28.38 -8.55 5.86
C ASP A 368 -29.87 -8.85 6.02
N VAL A 369 -30.26 -10.04 5.58
CA VAL A 369 -31.66 -10.49 5.50
C VAL A 369 -32.13 -11.25 6.74
N ARG A 370 -31.31 -11.35 7.80
CA ARG A 370 -31.69 -12.10 9.01
C ARG A 370 -32.98 -11.58 9.63
N GLY A 371 -33.98 -12.46 9.68
CA GLY A 371 -35.29 -12.16 10.26
C GLY A 371 -36.18 -11.28 9.40
N VAL A 372 -35.84 -11.09 8.12
CA VAL A 372 -36.59 -10.27 7.18
C VAL A 372 -36.81 -11.04 5.88
N ASP A 373 -38.04 -11.01 5.37
CA ASP A 373 -38.34 -11.51 4.03
C ASP A 373 -37.85 -10.50 2.98
N ILE A 374 -36.90 -10.92 2.14
CA ILE A 374 -36.31 -10.06 1.10
C ILE A 374 -37.34 -9.62 0.05
N ALA A 375 -38.45 -10.36 -0.11
CA ALA A 375 -39.49 -10.04 -1.11
C ALA A 375 -40.08 -8.63 -0.92
N LYS A 376 -39.99 -8.07 0.31
CA LYS A 376 -40.41 -6.70 0.61
C LYS A 376 -39.51 -5.61 -0.01
N TYR A 377 -38.29 -5.97 -0.40
CA TYR A 377 -37.25 -5.07 -0.90
C TYR A 377 -36.69 -5.51 -2.25
N SER A 378 -37.13 -6.66 -2.77
CA SER A 378 -36.55 -7.29 -3.97
C SER A 378 -36.75 -6.44 -5.21
N ASP A 379 -37.84 -5.67 -5.32
CA ASP A 379 -38.05 -4.67 -6.37
C ASP A 379 -36.95 -3.61 -6.36
N THR A 380 -36.78 -2.88 -5.25
CA THR A 380 -35.73 -1.85 -5.10
C THR A 380 -34.32 -2.42 -5.28
N LEU A 381 -34.03 -3.60 -4.74
CA LEU A 381 -32.72 -4.24 -4.87
C LEU A 381 -32.44 -4.66 -6.31
N SER A 382 -33.43 -5.22 -7.01
CA SER A 382 -33.29 -5.60 -8.41
C SER A 382 -33.07 -4.38 -9.31
N ASP A 383 -33.76 -3.27 -9.03
CA ASP A 383 -33.54 -1.99 -9.72
C ASP A 383 -32.09 -1.51 -9.54
N ILE A 384 -31.60 -1.48 -8.29
CA ILE A 384 -30.23 -1.06 -7.98
C ILE A 384 -29.21 -1.91 -8.74
N ILE A 385 -29.38 -3.24 -8.74
CA ILE A 385 -28.52 -4.16 -9.48
C ILE A 385 -28.55 -3.84 -10.97
N LYS A 386 -29.74 -3.62 -11.53
CA LYS A 386 -29.89 -3.33 -12.97
C LYS A 386 -29.27 -1.99 -13.36
N SER A 387 -29.27 -1.03 -12.45
CA SER A 387 -28.59 0.26 -12.59
C SER A 387 -27.06 0.19 -12.39
N GLY A 388 -26.49 -0.99 -12.15
CA GLY A 388 -25.03 -1.18 -11.99
C GLY A 388 -24.53 -1.12 -10.55
N GLY A 389 -25.44 -1.14 -9.57
CA GLY A 389 -25.09 -1.19 -8.15
C GLY A 389 -24.51 -2.55 -7.73
N SER A 390 -23.57 -2.53 -6.78
CA SER A 390 -22.92 -3.73 -6.25
C SER A 390 -23.64 -4.22 -5.00
N ILE A 391 -24.46 -5.28 -5.14
CA ILE A 391 -25.25 -5.85 -4.03
C ILE A 391 -24.68 -7.20 -3.59
N THR A 392 -24.50 -7.35 -2.27
CA THR A 392 -24.27 -8.64 -1.61
C THR A 392 -25.41 -8.94 -0.65
N VAL A 393 -26.03 -10.12 -0.79
CA VAL A 393 -27.09 -10.60 0.10
C VAL A 393 -26.49 -11.60 1.07
N THR A 394 -26.76 -11.41 2.36
CA THR A 394 -26.17 -12.23 3.42
C THR A 394 -27.11 -12.50 4.57
N LYS A 395 -26.88 -13.62 5.27
CA LYS A 395 -27.50 -14.01 6.53
C LYS A 395 -26.57 -13.84 7.73
N GLN A 396 -25.48 -13.09 7.58
CA GLN A 396 -24.50 -12.82 8.63
C GLN A 396 -23.64 -11.60 8.31
N LYS A 397 -22.92 -11.08 9.31
CA LYS A 397 -21.97 -9.99 9.09
C LYS A 397 -20.78 -10.51 8.28
N MET A 398 -20.62 -9.99 7.06
CA MET A 398 -19.58 -10.40 6.11
C MET A 398 -19.22 -9.26 5.16
N GLY A 399 -18.08 -9.38 4.48
CA GLY A 399 -17.66 -8.52 3.37
C GLY A 399 -18.09 -9.07 2.01
N ARG A 400 -17.95 -8.25 0.97
CA ARG A 400 -18.34 -8.58 -0.41
C ARG A 400 -17.54 -9.74 -1.01
N SER A 401 -16.35 -9.99 -0.48
CA SER A 401 -15.45 -11.06 -0.93
C SER A 401 -15.89 -12.45 -0.44
N GLY A 402 -16.88 -12.54 0.45
CA GLY A 402 -17.22 -13.78 1.15
C GLY A 402 -16.68 -13.85 2.58
N ILE A 403 -15.75 -12.95 2.95
CA ILE A 403 -15.09 -12.94 4.25
C ILE A 403 -16.09 -12.71 5.38
N THR A 404 -16.12 -13.58 6.38
CA THR A 404 -17.09 -13.49 7.49
C THR A 404 -16.51 -12.76 8.69
N GLU A 405 -17.37 -12.08 9.47
CA GLU A 405 -17.03 -11.53 10.77
C GLU A 405 -17.33 -12.58 11.86
N GLN A 406 -16.30 -13.06 12.58
CA GLN A 406 -16.42 -14.13 13.58
C GLN A 406 -16.42 -13.64 15.04
N SER A 407 -16.05 -12.39 15.31
CA SER A 407 -15.78 -11.90 16.67
C SER A 407 -17.02 -11.40 17.39
N GLY A 408 -18.08 -11.04 16.65
CA GLY A 408 -19.21 -10.28 17.17
C GLY A 408 -18.84 -8.88 17.66
N ALA A 409 -17.58 -8.46 17.46
CA ALA A 409 -17.08 -7.17 17.90
C ALA A 409 -17.61 -6.05 16.99
N ARG A 410 -17.72 -4.85 17.56
CA ARG A 410 -18.06 -3.66 16.79
C ARG A 410 -16.98 -3.28 15.77
N ALA A 411 -15.72 -3.60 16.08
CA ALA A 411 -14.59 -3.46 15.18
C ALA A 411 -13.69 -4.71 15.17
N SER A 412 -13.26 -5.14 13.98
CA SER A 412 -12.41 -6.31 13.79
C SER A 412 -11.56 -6.22 12.53
N ALA A 413 -10.44 -6.94 12.47
CA ALA A 413 -9.57 -7.01 11.30
C ALA A 413 -9.25 -8.47 10.92
N LYS A 414 -9.09 -8.73 9.63
CA LYS A 414 -8.88 -10.07 9.07
C LYS A 414 -7.60 -10.10 8.24
N MET A 415 -6.77 -11.13 8.45
CA MET A 415 -5.58 -11.42 7.66
C MET A 415 -5.89 -12.63 6.77
N HIS A 416 -6.13 -12.41 5.47
CA HIS A 416 -6.61 -13.43 4.53
C HIS A 416 -5.96 -13.36 3.13
N SER A 417 -5.03 -12.45 2.88
CA SER A 417 -4.45 -12.23 1.55
C SER A 417 -3.59 -13.37 1.00
N LEU A 418 -3.37 -14.46 1.75
CA LEU A 418 -2.64 -15.62 1.27
C LEU A 418 -3.61 -16.74 0.87
N ALA A 419 -3.58 -17.08 -0.42
CA ALA A 419 -4.38 -18.15 -1.01
C ALA A 419 -3.51 -19.36 -1.41
N ILE A 420 -3.93 -20.57 -1.03
CA ILE A 420 -3.29 -21.82 -1.43
C ILE A 420 -3.84 -22.25 -2.79
N ASN A 421 -2.94 -22.51 -3.74
CA ASN A 421 -3.28 -23.08 -5.05
C ASN A 421 -3.56 -24.58 -4.92
N LEU A 422 -4.84 -24.95 -4.79
CA LEU A 422 -5.24 -26.36 -4.68
C LEU A 422 -5.00 -27.15 -5.97
N PRO A 423 -5.23 -26.61 -7.19
CA PRO A 423 -4.86 -27.30 -8.42
C PRO A 423 -3.39 -27.69 -8.48
N ARG A 424 -2.48 -26.79 -8.08
CA ARG A 424 -1.04 -27.09 -7.97
C ARG A 424 -0.78 -28.28 -7.05
N LEU A 425 -1.42 -28.32 -5.89
CA LEU A 425 -1.30 -29.44 -4.96
C LEU A 425 -1.79 -30.75 -5.58
N ALA A 426 -2.89 -30.72 -6.32
CA ALA A 426 -3.43 -31.89 -6.99
C ALA A 426 -2.47 -32.41 -8.06
N TYR A 427 -1.88 -31.52 -8.87
CA TYR A 427 -0.89 -31.92 -9.89
C TYR A 427 0.33 -32.58 -9.27
N GLU A 428 0.85 -32.01 -8.18
CA GLU A 428 1.99 -32.56 -7.46
C GLU A 428 1.66 -33.85 -6.70
N SER A 429 0.38 -34.21 -6.59
CA SER A 429 -0.06 -35.41 -5.89
C SER A 429 -0.38 -36.57 -6.83
N GLU A 430 -0.25 -36.37 -8.14
CA GLU A 430 -0.46 -37.41 -9.17
C GLU A 430 -1.81 -38.14 -9.03
N GLY A 431 -2.84 -37.45 -8.52
CA GLY A 431 -4.17 -38.03 -8.32
C GLY A 431 -4.39 -38.73 -6.97
N ASP A 432 -3.40 -38.79 -6.07
CA ASP A 432 -3.55 -39.41 -4.76
C ASP A 432 -4.16 -38.45 -3.72
N GLU A 433 -5.38 -38.77 -3.26
CA GLU A 433 -6.15 -38.00 -2.27
C GLU A 433 -5.43 -37.88 -0.91
N ALA A 434 -4.78 -38.95 -0.44
CA ALA A 434 -4.13 -38.96 0.86
C ALA A 434 -2.88 -38.08 0.85
N PHE A 435 -2.08 -38.17 -0.20
CA PHE A 435 -0.89 -37.36 -0.41
C PHE A 435 -1.23 -35.89 -0.66
N PHE A 436 -2.30 -35.60 -1.40
CA PHE A 436 -2.84 -34.24 -1.55
C PHE A 436 -3.12 -33.59 -0.20
N ARG A 437 -3.83 -34.29 0.70
CA ARG A 437 -4.14 -33.77 2.03
C ARG A 437 -2.92 -33.63 2.93
N ALA A 438 -1.97 -34.56 2.83
CA ALA A 438 -0.71 -34.46 3.55
C ALA A 438 0.04 -33.18 3.13
N LYS A 439 0.16 -32.95 1.82
CA LYS A 439 0.78 -31.73 1.28
C LYS A 439 0.04 -30.45 1.67
N LEU A 440 -1.29 -30.43 1.62
CA LEU A 440 -2.10 -29.30 2.10
C LEU A 440 -1.75 -28.99 3.57
N THR A 441 -1.72 -30.01 4.41
CA THR A 441 -1.40 -29.88 5.84
C THR A 441 0.00 -29.33 6.07
N THR A 442 0.99 -29.80 5.30
CA THR A 442 2.37 -29.33 5.40
C THR A 442 2.51 -27.88 4.92
N ARG A 443 1.86 -27.49 3.81
CA ARG A 443 1.91 -26.10 3.30
C ARG A 443 1.26 -25.10 4.25
N MET A 444 0.24 -25.51 5.00
CA MET A 444 -0.46 -24.63 5.92
C MET A 444 0.44 -24.13 7.07
N GLU A 445 1.44 -24.91 7.52
CA GLU A 445 2.29 -24.52 8.66
C GLU A 445 3.06 -23.21 8.43
N PRO A 446 3.92 -23.09 7.40
CA PRO A 446 4.66 -21.85 7.16
C PRO A 446 3.76 -20.68 6.77
N ILE A 447 2.65 -20.94 6.08
CA ILE A 447 1.63 -19.93 5.73
C ILE A 447 1.01 -19.31 6.99
N ILE A 448 0.55 -20.14 7.92
CA ILE A 448 -0.05 -19.67 9.16
C ILE A 448 0.99 -18.92 9.99
N SER A 449 2.23 -19.43 10.05
CA SER A 449 3.33 -18.75 10.73
C SER A 449 3.60 -17.36 10.15
N ALA A 450 3.63 -17.21 8.81
CA ALA A 450 3.83 -15.92 8.15
C ALA A 450 2.68 -14.94 8.44
N LEU A 451 1.43 -15.40 8.41
CA LEU A 451 0.26 -14.57 8.74
C LEU A 451 0.25 -14.16 10.23
N GLU A 452 0.69 -15.04 11.13
CA GLU A 452 0.82 -14.72 12.56
C GLU A 452 1.92 -13.68 12.83
N THR A 453 3.06 -13.77 12.14
CA THR A 453 4.11 -12.74 12.19
C THR A 453 3.59 -11.41 11.66
N ARG A 454 2.97 -11.42 10.46
CA ARG A 454 2.34 -10.23 9.87
C ARG A 454 1.36 -9.57 10.83
N ARG A 455 0.52 -10.37 11.50
CA ARG A 455 -0.44 -9.87 12.50
C ARG A 455 0.25 -9.09 13.63
N LYS A 456 1.37 -9.61 14.16
CA LYS A 456 2.14 -8.94 15.22
C LYS A 456 2.79 -7.65 14.70
N ASP A 457 3.35 -7.69 13.49
CA ASP A 457 4.02 -6.54 12.88
C ASP A 457 3.04 -5.40 12.62
N ILE A 458 1.87 -5.70 12.04
CA ILE A 458 0.78 -4.73 11.85
C ILE A 458 0.34 -4.16 13.20
N ALA A 459 0.14 -4.99 14.22
CA ALA A 459 -0.23 -4.48 15.55
C ALA A 459 0.84 -3.51 16.11
N ASN A 460 2.13 -3.77 15.86
CA ASN A 460 3.22 -2.91 16.32
C ASN A 460 3.24 -1.55 15.59
N ILE A 461 3.17 -1.54 14.26
CA ILE A 461 3.16 -0.28 13.48
C ILE A 461 1.88 0.52 13.72
N THR A 462 0.74 -0.15 13.92
CA THR A 462 -0.52 0.50 14.26
C THR A 462 -0.42 1.18 15.64
N ARG A 463 0.20 0.53 16.65
CA ARG A 463 0.49 1.19 17.95
C ARG A 463 1.45 2.38 17.80
N GLY A 464 2.31 2.35 16.79
CA GLY A 464 3.18 3.48 16.41
C GLY A 464 2.46 4.64 15.71
N GLY A 465 1.16 4.52 15.44
CA GLY A 465 0.33 5.58 14.86
C GLY A 465 0.14 5.52 13.35
N LEU A 466 0.53 4.43 12.67
CA LEU A 466 0.36 4.30 11.21
C LEU A 466 -1.12 4.19 10.81
N ASN A 467 -1.92 3.45 11.57
CA ASN A 467 -3.34 3.20 11.30
C ASN A 467 -4.18 3.66 12.52
N PRO A 468 -4.38 4.97 12.71
CA PRO A 468 -5.00 5.51 13.90
C PRO A 468 -6.45 5.01 14.13
N THR A 469 -7.27 4.80 13.09
CA THR A 469 -8.63 4.27 13.29
C THR A 469 -8.60 2.82 13.81
N LEU A 470 -7.69 1.99 13.31
CA LEU A 470 -7.46 0.63 13.83
C LEU A 470 -6.87 0.62 15.24
N ALA A 471 -5.95 1.55 15.56
CA ALA A 471 -5.33 1.64 16.87
C ALA A 471 -6.39 1.86 17.96
N ASP A 472 -7.37 2.72 17.69
CA ASP A 472 -8.40 3.07 18.65
C ASP A 472 -9.48 2.00 18.83
N ASN A 473 -9.83 1.29 17.76
CA ASN A 473 -11.01 0.43 17.70
C ASN A 473 -10.70 -1.07 17.67
N VAL A 474 -9.55 -1.49 17.12
CA VAL A 474 -9.22 -2.91 16.89
C VAL A 474 -8.11 -3.39 17.82
N VAL A 475 -7.00 -2.66 17.91
CA VAL A 475 -5.79 -3.13 18.62
C VAL A 475 -5.99 -3.27 20.13
N LYS A 476 -6.87 -2.47 20.75
CA LYS A 476 -7.20 -2.60 22.18
C LYS A 476 -7.84 -3.96 22.54
N GLN A 477 -8.39 -4.69 21.56
CA GLN A 477 -9.05 -6.00 21.74
C GLN A 477 -8.44 -7.11 20.87
N GLU A 478 -7.17 -6.96 20.47
CA GLU A 478 -6.49 -7.70 19.41
C GLU A 478 -6.72 -9.23 19.41
N LYS A 479 -6.67 -9.89 20.57
CA LYS A 479 -6.83 -11.36 20.67
C LYS A 479 -8.22 -11.86 20.27
N LYS A 480 -9.23 -11.00 20.28
CA LYS A 480 -10.62 -11.32 19.92
C LYS A 480 -11.03 -10.67 18.59
N SER A 481 -10.45 -9.53 18.25
CA SER A 481 -10.83 -8.71 17.09
C SER A 481 -9.99 -8.99 15.84
N VAL A 482 -8.86 -9.70 15.93
CA VAL A 482 -7.98 -9.97 14.78
C VAL A 482 -7.88 -11.47 14.49
N ASN A 483 -8.27 -11.87 13.28
CA ASN A 483 -8.30 -13.27 12.86
C ASN A 483 -7.32 -13.55 11.73
N VAL A 484 -6.71 -14.74 11.76
CA VAL A 484 -5.93 -15.30 10.64
C VAL A 484 -6.81 -16.26 9.85
N ILE A 485 -6.82 -16.10 8.54
CA ILE A 485 -7.69 -16.85 7.64
C ILE A 485 -6.84 -17.39 6.49
N VAL A 486 -6.86 -18.71 6.30
CA VAL A 486 -6.16 -19.38 5.20
C VAL A 486 -7.16 -19.55 4.06
N ASN A 487 -6.90 -18.85 2.95
CA ASN A 487 -7.76 -18.94 1.78
C ASN A 487 -7.37 -20.10 0.87
N LEU A 488 -8.36 -20.76 0.28
CA LEU A 488 -8.17 -21.87 -0.66
C LEU A 488 -8.75 -21.47 -2.03
N VAL A 489 -7.99 -21.70 -3.10
CA VAL A 489 -8.38 -21.39 -4.48
C VAL A 489 -8.28 -22.63 -5.36
N GLY A 490 -9.22 -22.73 -6.31
CA GLY A 490 -9.28 -23.78 -7.31
C GLY A 490 -9.76 -25.12 -6.78
N MET A 491 -10.64 -25.11 -5.78
CA MET A 491 -11.20 -26.35 -5.21
C MET A 491 -11.94 -27.16 -6.28
N HIS A 492 -12.74 -26.49 -7.12
CA HIS A 492 -13.46 -27.15 -8.20
C HIS A 492 -12.46 -27.89 -9.10
N GLU A 493 -11.48 -27.15 -9.65
CA GLU A 493 -10.53 -27.70 -10.61
C GLU A 493 -9.63 -28.79 -10.01
N ALA A 494 -9.20 -28.62 -8.75
CA ALA A 494 -8.43 -29.64 -8.04
C ALA A 494 -9.20 -30.96 -7.89
N MET A 495 -10.50 -30.88 -7.57
CA MET A 495 -11.32 -32.07 -7.35
C MET A 495 -11.77 -32.70 -8.67
N THR A 496 -12.26 -31.93 -9.63
CA THR A 496 -12.89 -32.45 -10.85
C THR A 496 -11.89 -32.88 -11.92
N HIS A 497 -10.76 -32.18 -12.06
CA HIS A 497 -9.89 -32.37 -13.23
C HIS A 497 -8.60 -33.12 -12.92
N ILE A 498 -8.15 -33.13 -11.68
CA ILE A 498 -6.82 -33.62 -11.34
C ILE A 498 -6.87 -34.87 -10.47
N LEU A 499 -7.88 -35.00 -9.62
CA LEU A 499 -8.12 -36.22 -8.84
C LEU A 499 -9.06 -37.22 -9.57
N GLY A 500 -9.88 -36.77 -10.54
CA GLY A 500 -10.64 -37.61 -11.48
C GLY A 500 -12.09 -37.16 -11.78
N ASP A 501 -12.63 -37.55 -12.94
CA ASP A 501 -13.85 -37.04 -13.59
C ASP A 501 -15.21 -37.30 -12.89
N SER A 502 -15.22 -37.71 -11.62
CA SER A 502 -16.46 -37.96 -10.86
C SER A 502 -16.25 -37.78 -9.36
N TYR A 503 -15.45 -36.80 -8.95
CA TYR A 503 -15.11 -36.62 -7.54
C TYR A 503 -16.32 -36.10 -6.73
N PRO A 504 -16.88 -36.90 -5.80
CA PRO A 504 -18.11 -36.53 -5.13
C PRO A 504 -17.87 -35.46 -4.07
N HIS A 505 -18.91 -34.67 -3.76
CA HIS A 505 -18.88 -33.58 -2.77
C HIS A 505 -18.34 -34.03 -1.39
N ASN A 506 -18.47 -35.31 -1.06
CA ASN A 506 -17.91 -35.91 0.16
C ASN A 506 -16.38 -35.77 0.27
N ILE A 507 -15.63 -35.78 -0.84
CA ILE A 507 -14.18 -35.66 -0.82
C ILE A 507 -13.76 -34.20 -0.58
N GLN A 508 -14.44 -33.24 -1.21
CA GLN A 508 -14.26 -31.82 -0.88
C GLN A 508 -14.45 -31.59 0.63
N LEU A 509 -15.51 -32.15 1.21
CA LEU A 509 -15.73 -32.07 2.67
C LEU A 509 -14.61 -32.75 3.47
N LYS A 510 -14.03 -33.85 2.98
CA LYS A 510 -12.91 -34.56 3.63
C LYS A 510 -11.62 -33.73 3.61
N VAL A 511 -11.34 -33.05 2.50
CA VAL A 511 -10.23 -32.07 2.36
C VAL A 511 -10.43 -30.92 3.34
N LEU A 512 -11.61 -30.30 3.36
CA LEU A 512 -11.93 -29.19 4.26
C LEU A 512 -11.87 -29.59 5.73
N LYS A 513 -12.35 -30.78 6.10
CA LYS A 513 -12.19 -31.34 7.45
C LYS A 513 -10.72 -31.46 7.85
N THR A 514 -9.86 -31.83 6.91
CA THR A 514 -8.42 -31.96 7.18
C THR A 514 -7.76 -30.61 7.39
N ALA A 515 -8.07 -29.64 6.52
CA ALA A 515 -7.61 -28.25 6.70
C ALA A 515 -8.08 -27.67 8.04
N ASN A 516 -9.36 -27.84 8.39
CA ASN A 516 -9.91 -27.40 9.67
C ASN A 516 -9.25 -28.09 10.88
N SER A 517 -9.01 -29.40 10.79
CA SER A 517 -8.32 -30.14 11.87
C SER A 517 -6.91 -29.61 12.09
N LYS A 518 -6.20 -29.29 11.00
CA LYS A 518 -4.87 -28.67 11.05
C LYS A 518 -4.92 -27.26 11.65
N ALA A 519 -5.83 -26.42 11.18
CA ALA A 519 -6.03 -25.07 11.70
C ALA A 519 -6.36 -25.09 13.19
N ALA A 520 -7.27 -25.95 13.64
CA ALA A 520 -7.63 -26.11 15.06
C ALA A 520 -6.45 -26.58 15.92
N LYS A 521 -5.62 -27.49 15.40
CA LYS A 521 -4.40 -27.94 16.10
C LYS A 521 -3.37 -26.81 16.27
N ILE A 522 -3.24 -25.92 15.30
CA ILE A 522 -2.33 -24.76 15.41
C ILE A 522 -2.96 -23.71 16.32
N SER A 523 -4.25 -23.41 16.12
CA SER A 523 -5.01 -22.44 16.91
C SER A 523 -5.00 -22.76 18.40
N SER A 524 -5.14 -24.04 18.79
CA SER A 524 -5.04 -24.47 20.19
C SER A 524 -3.63 -24.32 20.78
N LYS A 525 -2.58 -24.41 19.97
CA LYS A 525 -1.20 -24.18 20.41
C LYS A 525 -0.86 -22.71 20.54
N THR A 526 -1.31 -21.88 19.60
CA THR A 526 -0.96 -20.45 19.56
C THR A 526 -1.94 -19.58 20.36
N GLY A 527 -3.15 -20.09 20.63
CA GLY A 527 -4.21 -19.39 21.33
C GLY A 527 -4.95 -18.36 20.47
N PHE A 528 -4.72 -18.35 19.15
CA PHE A 528 -5.34 -17.42 18.21
C PHE A 528 -6.35 -18.11 17.29
N PRO A 529 -7.49 -17.49 16.97
CA PRO A 529 -8.44 -18.05 16.02
C PRO A 529 -7.85 -18.13 14.61
N ILE A 530 -7.86 -19.34 14.04
CA ILE A 530 -7.46 -19.60 12.66
C ILE A 530 -8.64 -20.25 11.95
N PHE A 531 -9.02 -19.69 10.80
CA PHE A 531 -10.14 -20.21 10.02
C PHE A 531 -9.71 -20.53 8.58
N ILE A 532 -10.51 -21.39 7.93
CA ILE A 532 -10.38 -21.72 6.51
C ILE A 532 -11.45 -20.97 5.73
N SER A 533 -11.10 -20.48 4.55
CA SER A 533 -12.02 -19.79 3.66
C SER A 533 -11.86 -20.24 2.20
N MET A 534 -12.90 -19.95 1.42
CA MET A 534 -12.86 -19.94 -0.05
C MET A 534 -13.50 -18.63 -0.49
N ILE A 535 -12.72 -17.56 -0.47
CA ILE A 535 -13.18 -16.19 -0.73
C ILE A 535 -12.62 -15.67 -2.05
N HIS A 536 -13.33 -14.69 -2.61
CA HIS A 536 -12.90 -13.98 -3.80
C HIS A 536 -11.64 -13.16 -3.52
N GLY A 537 -10.62 -13.34 -4.36
CA GLY A 537 -9.37 -12.59 -4.31
C GLY A 537 -8.85 -12.31 -5.72
N ASP A 538 -7.67 -11.71 -5.80
CA ASP A 538 -6.91 -11.58 -7.03
C ASP A 538 -6.02 -12.82 -7.25
N GLY A 539 -5.35 -12.88 -8.41
CA GLY A 539 -4.27 -13.84 -8.63
C GLY A 539 -4.63 -15.21 -9.21
N ALA A 540 -5.91 -15.57 -9.36
CA ALA A 540 -6.26 -16.83 -10.05
C ALA A 540 -5.64 -16.93 -11.45
N ALA A 541 -5.65 -15.85 -12.24
CA ALA A 541 -5.00 -15.81 -13.56
C ALA A 541 -3.50 -16.08 -13.48
N ARG A 542 -2.81 -15.51 -12.48
CA ARG A 542 -1.38 -15.74 -12.22
C ARG A 542 -1.11 -17.21 -11.89
N LEU A 543 -1.93 -17.81 -11.03
CA LEU A 543 -1.79 -19.23 -10.65
C LEU A 543 -1.97 -20.14 -11.86
N VAL A 544 -2.99 -19.89 -12.69
CA VAL A 544 -3.22 -20.61 -13.94
C VAL A 544 -2.02 -20.48 -14.88
N GLU A 545 -1.48 -19.29 -15.06
CA GLU A 545 -0.33 -19.06 -15.95
C GLU A 545 0.92 -19.82 -15.47
N LEU A 546 1.23 -19.78 -14.17
CA LEU A 546 2.38 -20.48 -13.59
C LEU A 546 2.21 -22.01 -13.63
N ASP A 547 0.98 -22.49 -13.46
CA ASP A 547 0.65 -23.90 -13.60
C ASP A 547 0.77 -24.34 -15.06
N ALA A 548 0.28 -23.55 -16.01
CA ALA A 548 0.38 -23.83 -17.44
C ALA A 548 1.83 -23.85 -17.93
N LYS A 549 2.68 -22.94 -17.43
CA LYS A 549 4.13 -22.93 -17.71
C LYS A 549 4.84 -24.20 -17.23
N ARG A 550 4.39 -24.79 -16.12
CA ARG A 550 5.06 -25.95 -15.50
C ARG A 550 4.48 -27.30 -15.91
N TYR A 551 3.18 -27.40 -16.16
CA TYR A 551 2.50 -28.67 -16.48
C TYR A 551 1.95 -28.75 -17.91
N GLY A 552 2.10 -27.70 -18.70
CA GLY A 552 1.61 -27.61 -20.08
C GLY A 552 0.23 -26.96 -20.18
N LYS A 553 0.03 -26.19 -21.25
CA LYS A 553 -1.20 -25.43 -21.50
C LYS A 553 -2.42 -26.33 -21.65
N ASP A 554 -2.31 -27.44 -22.38
CA ASP A 554 -3.45 -28.32 -22.67
C ASP A 554 -4.03 -28.93 -21.39
N LYS A 555 -3.16 -29.28 -20.43
CA LYS A 555 -3.57 -29.84 -19.13
C LYS A 555 -4.31 -28.84 -18.25
N VAL A 556 -3.94 -27.56 -18.33
CA VAL A 556 -4.46 -26.50 -17.46
C VAL A 556 -5.65 -25.76 -18.08
N TYR A 557 -5.61 -25.51 -19.39
CA TYR A 557 -6.65 -24.78 -20.14
C TYR A 557 -7.68 -25.70 -20.82
N GLY A 558 -7.44 -27.02 -20.84
CA GLY A 558 -8.41 -28.00 -21.37
C GLY A 558 -9.69 -28.13 -20.54
N THR A 559 -9.81 -27.39 -19.44
CA THR A 559 -10.98 -27.37 -18.56
C THR A 559 -12.02 -26.36 -19.04
N PRO A 560 -13.32 -26.71 -19.09
CA PRO A 560 -14.38 -25.74 -19.36
C PRO A 560 -14.34 -24.64 -18.28
N ASN A 561 -14.18 -23.38 -18.68
CA ASN A 561 -13.76 -22.23 -17.85
C ASN A 561 -12.26 -22.24 -17.55
N SER A 562 -11.50 -21.46 -18.33
CA SER A 562 -10.03 -21.37 -18.35
C SER A 562 -9.40 -20.68 -17.12
N GLY A 563 -10.04 -20.76 -15.94
CA GLY A 563 -9.63 -20.05 -14.73
C GLY A 563 -9.91 -20.85 -13.45
N TYR A 564 -9.08 -20.64 -12.42
CA TYR A 564 -9.31 -21.24 -11.10
C TYR A 564 -10.39 -20.51 -10.31
N GLN A 565 -11.35 -21.26 -9.77
CA GLN A 565 -12.48 -20.70 -9.05
C GLN A 565 -12.12 -20.37 -7.59
N HIS A 566 -12.62 -19.22 -7.11
CA HIS A 566 -12.47 -18.76 -5.72
C HIS A 566 -13.61 -19.22 -4.80
N GLY A 567 -14.73 -19.66 -5.38
CA GLY A 567 -15.98 -19.90 -4.67
C GLY A 567 -16.95 -20.69 -5.54
N ILE A 568 -18.25 -20.43 -5.39
CA ILE A 568 -19.31 -21.10 -6.16
C ILE A 568 -20.02 -20.09 -7.06
N SER A 569 -20.18 -20.42 -8.33
CA SER A 569 -20.91 -19.59 -9.29
C SER A 569 -22.28 -20.19 -9.60
N ILE A 570 -23.34 -19.39 -9.40
CA ILE A 570 -24.72 -19.75 -9.71
C ILE A 570 -25.19 -18.87 -10.86
N ASP A 571 -25.52 -19.49 -12.00
CA ASP A 571 -26.18 -18.82 -13.11
C ASP A 571 -27.64 -18.56 -12.76
N ILE A 572 -28.10 -17.31 -12.88
CA ILE A 572 -29.47 -16.94 -12.59
C ILE A 572 -30.49 -17.73 -13.41
N ARG A 573 -30.17 -18.17 -14.63
CA ARG A 573 -31.08 -18.99 -15.44
C ARG A 573 -31.38 -20.34 -14.78
N LYS A 574 -30.48 -20.85 -13.94
CA LYS A 574 -30.72 -22.08 -13.16
C LYS A 574 -31.75 -21.87 -12.05
N THR A 575 -31.99 -20.63 -11.60
CA THR A 575 -33.05 -20.33 -10.62
C THR A 575 -34.43 -20.47 -11.23
N LEU A 576 -34.55 -20.27 -12.55
CA LEU A 576 -35.81 -20.32 -13.29
C LEU A 576 -36.28 -21.74 -13.61
N ILE A 577 -35.42 -22.74 -13.49
CA ILE A 577 -35.71 -24.13 -13.85
C ILE A 577 -35.87 -24.98 -12.58
N PRO A 578 -37.09 -25.45 -12.25
CA PRO A 578 -37.32 -26.28 -11.06
C PRO A 578 -36.42 -27.51 -11.01
N GLY A 579 -35.84 -27.78 -9.84
CA GLY A 579 -35.02 -28.97 -9.59
C GLY A 579 -33.53 -28.84 -9.94
N GLN A 580 -33.10 -27.83 -10.71
CA GLN A 580 -31.68 -27.70 -11.11
C GLN A 580 -30.74 -27.20 -10.00
N LEU A 581 -31.28 -26.58 -8.96
CA LEU A 581 -30.48 -25.97 -7.89
C LEU A 581 -30.40 -26.78 -6.60
N GLY A 582 -31.20 -27.84 -6.44
CA GLY A 582 -31.31 -28.56 -5.17
C GLY A 582 -29.95 -29.03 -4.63
N ASP A 583 -29.19 -29.74 -5.46
CA ASP A 583 -27.87 -30.24 -5.12
C ASP A 583 -26.83 -29.12 -4.98
N ILE A 584 -26.88 -28.11 -5.85
CA ILE A 584 -25.96 -26.97 -5.80
C ILE A 584 -26.13 -26.23 -4.47
N ILE A 585 -27.36 -25.90 -4.08
CA ILE A 585 -27.66 -25.22 -2.82
C ILE A 585 -27.27 -26.10 -1.63
N SER A 586 -27.66 -27.38 -1.62
CA SER A 586 -27.33 -28.29 -0.51
C SER A 586 -25.83 -28.45 -0.32
N ASN A 587 -25.07 -28.59 -1.41
CA ASN A 587 -23.62 -28.71 -1.38
C ASN A 587 -22.97 -27.39 -0.94
N THR A 588 -23.48 -26.25 -1.41
CA THR A 588 -23.05 -24.91 -1.01
C THR A 588 -23.25 -24.70 0.50
N GLU A 589 -24.42 -25.04 1.05
CA GLU A 589 -24.73 -24.93 2.48
C GLU A 589 -23.78 -25.80 3.33
N LYS A 590 -23.56 -27.05 2.93
CA LYS A 590 -22.63 -27.97 3.60
C LYS A 590 -21.18 -27.50 3.56
N THR A 591 -20.73 -26.97 2.42
CA THR A 591 -19.38 -26.43 2.26
C THR A 591 -19.20 -25.16 3.09
N ALA A 592 -20.15 -24.21 3.02
CA ALA A 592 -20.12 -22.98 3.80
C ALA A 592 -20.02 -23.25 5.31
N ALA A 593 -20.71 -24.27 5.81
CA ALA A 593 -20.65 -24.67 7.21
C ALA A 593 -19.26 -25.15 7.68
N MET A 594 -18.37 -25.54 6.76
CA MET A 594 -16.98 -25.89 7.07
C MET A 594 -16.00 -24.72 6.92
N LEU A 595 -16.43 -23.59 6.36
CA LEU A 595 -15.56 -22.46 6.04
C LEU A 595 -15.82 -21.30 7.01
N GLY A 596 -15.33 -21.44 8.25
CA GLY A 596 -15.51 -20.41 9.28
C GLY A 596 -14.91 -19.04 8.92
N GLY A 597 -13.96 -19.00 7.97
CA GLY A 597 -13.39 -17.76 7.44
C GLY A 597 -14.29 -17.06 6.42
N GLY A 598 -15.22 -17.81 5.82
CA GLY A 598 -16.14 -17.32 4.80
C GLY A 598 -16.05 -18.10 3.49
N MET A 599 -17.12 -17.99 2.71
CA MET A 599 -17.22 -18.58 1.38
C MET A 599 -17.83 -17.56 0.43
N TYR A 600 -17.21 -17.38 -0.72
CA TYR A 600 -17.75 -16.58 -1.80
C TYR A 600 -18.73 -17.40 -2.63
N THR A 601 -19.93 -16.85 -2.83
CA THR A 601 -20.87 -17.34 -3.83
C THR A 601 -21.24 -16.15 -4.70
N GLU A 602 -21.27 -16.34 -6.01
CA GLU A 602 -21.72 -15.33 -6.95
C GLU A 602 -23.01 -15.76 -7.65
N LEU A 603 -23.94 -14.82 -7.79
CA LEU A 603 -25.12 -14.96 -8.62
C LEU A 603 -24.87 -14.18 -9.93
N LEU A 604 -24.65 -14.92 -11.00
CA LEU A 604 -24.31 -14.38 -12.32
C LEU A 604 -25.56 -14.12 -13.14
N TYR A 605 -25.69 -12.92 -13.70
CA TYR A 605 -26.73 -12.57 -14.66
C TYR A 605 -26.13 -11.96 -15.93
N ASP A 606 -26.81 -12.09 -17.06
CA ASP A 606 -26.44 -11.43 -18.31
C ASP A 606 -27.04 -10.00 -18.34
N ILE A 607 -26.39 -9.04 -19.02
CA ILE A 607 -26.83 -7.62 -19.02
C ILE A 607 -28.27 -7.47 -19.52
N ASP A 608 -28.75 -8.35 -20.39
CA ASP A 608 -30.11 -8.42 -20.93
C ASP A 608 -31.10 -9.19 -20.05
N THR A 609 -30.66 -9.80 -18.95
CA THR A 609 -31.51 -10.57 -18.03
C THR A 609 -32.69 -9.71 -17.53
N PRO A 610 -33.94 -10.17 -17.65
CA PRO A 610 -35.11 -9.44 -17.17
C PRO A 610 -35.05 -9.12 -15.67
N LEU A 611 -35.59 -7.96 -15.29
CA LEU A 611 -35.65 -7.54 -13.89
C LEU A 611 -36.40 -8.55 -13.01
N SER A 612 -37.47 -9.16 -13.55
CA SER A 612 -38.24 -10.23 -12.90
C SER A 612 -37.38 -11.44 -12.51
N ASP A 613 -36.38 -11.76 -13.32
CA ASP A 613 -35.56 -12.95 -13.13
C ASP A 613 -34.48 -12.66 -12.06
N ILE A 614 -33.95 -11.43 -12.06
CA ILE A 614 -33.12 -10.90 -10.97
C ILE A 614 -33.89 -10.97 -9.64
N LYS A 615 -35.10 -10.42 -9.61
CA LYS A 615 -35.99 -10.45 -8.45
C LYS A 615 -36.23 -11.89 -7.97
N HIS A 616 -36.58 -12.80 -8.88
CA HIS A 616 -36.81 -14.20 -8.54
C HIS A 616 -35.56 -14.88 -7.95
N GLY A 617 -34.38 -14.65 -8.53
CA GLY A 617 -33.11 -15.16 -8.02
C GLY A 617 -32.80 -14.68 -6.61
N LEU A 618 -33.04 -13.39 -6.32
CA LEU A 618 -32.87 -12.81 -4.99
C LEU A 618 -33.78 -13.51 -3.95
N GLU A 619 -35.07 -13.62 -4.26
CA GLU A 619 -36.07 -14.23 -3.37
C GLU A 619 -35.77 -15.70 -3.11
N LEU A 620 -35.45 -16.46 -4.15
CA LEU A 620 -35.16 -17.90 -4.04
C LEU A 620 -33.92 -18.20 -3.18
N LEU A 621 -32.85 -17.41 -3.34
CA LEU A 621 -31.54 -17.73 -2.77
C LEU A 621 -31.28 -17.07 -1.41
N SER A 622 -31.87 -15.90 -1.13
CA SER A 622 -31.59 -15.10 0.08
C SER A 622 -31.73 -15.86 1.39
N GLY A 623 -32.72 -16.74 1.51
CA GLY A 623 -32.94 -17.58 2.69
C GLY A 623 -31.96 -18.75 2.81
N ARG A 624 -31.25 -19.11 1.73
CA ARG A 624 -30.49 -20.36 1.62
C ARG A 624 -28.98 -20.13 1.63
N VAL A 625 -28.48 -19.16 0.85
CA VAL A 625 -27.05 -18.94 0.67
C VAL A 625 -26.71 -17.45 0.74
N ASN A 626 -25.48 -17.12 1.11
CA ASN A 626 -24.95 -15.76 1.01
C ASN A 626 -24.32 -15.61 -0.37
N PHE A 627 -24.59 -14.51 -1.09
CA PHE A 627 -24.09 -14.32 -2.44
C PHE A 627 -23.91 -12.85 -2.82
N THR A 628 -22.96 -12.59 -3.70
CA THR A 628 -22.80 -11.30 -4.38
C THR A 628 -23.38 -11.40 -5.78
N VAL A 629 -24.23 -10.45 -6.17
CA VAL A 629 -24.79 -10.41 -7.52
C VAL A 629 -23.78 -9.75 -8.45
N LYS A 630 -23.49 -10.37 -9.58
CA LYS A 630 -22.52 -9.87 -10.55
C LYS A 630 -23.03 -10.05 -11.99
N PRO A 631 -22.85 -9.05 -12.86
CA PRO A 631 -23.04 -9.27 -14.28
C PRO A 631 -21.95 -10.22 -14.79
N ARG A 632 -22.27 -11.06 -15.78
CA ARG A 632 -21.22 -11.70 -16.57
C ARG A 632 -20.50 -10.61 -17.35
N HIS A 633 -19.19 -10.48 -17.13
CA HIS A 633 -18.38 -9.73 -18.06
C HIS A 633 -18.49 -10.43 -19.41
N GLY A 634 -19.10 -9.74 -20.38
CA GLY A 634 -18.99 -10.15 -21.78
C GLY A 634 -17.51 -10.23 -22.11
N SER A 635 -17.08 -11.33 -22.72
CA SER A 635 -15.81 -11.38 -23.43
C SER A 635 -15.87 -10.31 -24.52
N SER A 636 -15.34 -9.13 -24.22
CA SER A 636 -14.87 -8.17 -25.21
C SER A 636 -13.37 -8.33 -25.36
#